data_AF-A0A7Y2VQW1-F1
#
_entry.id   AF-A0A7Y2VQW1-F1
#
_cell.length_a   1.000
_cell.length_b   1.000
_cell.length_c   1.000
_cell.angle_alpha   90.00
_cell.angle_beta   90.00
_cell.angle_gamma   90.00
#
_symmetry.space_group_name_H-M   'P 1'
#
loop_
_entity.id
_entity.type
_entity.pdbx_description
1 polymer ?
#
loop_
_entity_poly.entity_id
_entity_poly.type
_entity_poly.pdbx_seq_one_letter_code
_entity_poly.pdbx_strand_id
1 'polypeptide(L)'
;MKKLRYSLLTFLGLALVLTGCNDTGKSSNGALSSNAAEKVYVAPGEQDEFYAFLSGGYSGNLTVYGLPSGRMFKEIPVFSQFPTSGYGYSEETKPMLNTSFGFVPWDDLHHPDISQTNGELDGRWIFVNGNNTPRIARVSLSTFETEEIIEIPNSAGNHSSSFITENTEYVVAGTRFSVPVPQRDMPINEYKGNFKGALSFISVEPEEGHLNLEFQVLMPGFNYDLSHPGRGKSHGWFFFSTYNTEEANSLLEVMASQNDKDFIAAVNWKKIEEYVKNGGGTKMPANYAHNVYDESTHTGTSTMKKEVVTVDPTKVPGSIYFLPTPKSPHGCDVDPTGQYIIGSGKLSADITVHSFDKMIAAIEGEKFDGEAYGIPILKFDEVLAGIVKSGGLGPLHTEFDDKGNAYTTFFISSEVVKWNVGSWEVIDRKPTYYSVGHLMIPGGNSRKPFGKYVVAMNKITKDRYLPTGPEMEHSAQIYDISGEKMELIYDFPTHGEPHYAAGCPAELLAPKSKKIYRLDENKHEYATLTPADARVERNGKEVHIYMSTIRSHFTPDNIEGIKVGDKVYFHITNHEQDFDVPHGFSIIGQNTSEILVMPGQTKTSVWEPKKEGVWPFYCTDFCSALHQEMQGYVRVSPASSNIELSWTLGE
;
A
#
# COMPACT_ATOMS: atom_id res chain seq x y z
N MET A 1 22.32 28.07 -76.02
CA MET A 1 22.94 27.43 -77.20
C MET A 1 24.12 26.57 -76.76
N LYS A 2 24.04 25.25 -77.04
CA LYS A 2 25.07 24.18 -77.22
C LYS A 2 26.51 24.45 -76.73
N LYS A 3 26.98 23.71 -75.70
CA LYS A 3 27.83 22.48 -75.74
C LYS A 3 29.25 22.67 -76.32
N LEU A 4 30.29 22.56 -75.49
CA LEU A 4 31.20 21.38 -75.32
C LEU A 4 32.65 21.76 -74.94
N ARG A 5 33.23 20.97 -74.02
CA ARG A 5 34.66 20.76 -73.64
C ARG A 5 35.29 21.69 -72.59
N TYR A 6 35.77 21.11 -71.48
CA TYR A 6 37.20 21.01 -71.13
C TYR A 6 37.45 19.86 -70.13
N SER A 7 38.61 19.22 -70.31
CA SER A 7 39.16 18.11 -69.53
C SER A 7 40.38 18.58 -68.71
N LEU A 8 40.75 17.78 -67.71
CA LEU A 8 42.10 17.49 -67.19
C LEU A 8 42.83 18.54 -66.31
N LEU A 9 43.16 18.20 -65.05
CA LEU A 9 44.48 17.69 -64.64
C LEU A 9 44.61 17.46 -63.11
N THR A 10 45.14 16.27 -62.80
CA THR A 10 45.78 15.70 -61.59
C THR A 10 46.62 16.62 -60.71
N PHE A 11 46.68 16.33 -59.40
CA PHE A 11 47.95 16.14 -58.67
C PHE A 11 47.82 15.19 -57.46
N LEU A 12 48.76 14.24 -57.43
CA LEU A 12 49.04 13.23 -56.41
C LEU A 12 49.85 13.85 -55.26
N GLY A 13 49.72 13.38 -54.01
CA GLY A 13 50.62 13.85 -52.94
C GLY A 13 50.37 13.25 -51.56
N LEU A 14 50.81 12.01 -51.37
CA LEU A 14 51.02 11.39 -50.06
C LEU A 14 52.17 12.12 -49.33
N ALA A 15 51.93 12.66 -48.14
CA ALA A 15 53.00 13.06 -47.22
C ALA A 15 52.54 12.85 -45.77
N LEU A 16 52.92 11.69 -45.23
CA LEU A 16 53.05 11.44 -43.81
C LEU A 16 54.02 12.47 -43.19
N VAL A 17 53.56 13.24 -42.21
CA VAL A 17 54.42 13.72 -41.13
C VAL A 17 53.74 13.38 -39.81
N LEU A 18 54.33 12.37 -39.18
CA LEU A 18 54.16 12.02 -37.78
C LEU A 18 54.62 13.18 -36.91
N THR A 19 53.72 13.70 -36.07
CA THR A 19 54.06 14.30 -34.79
C THR A 19 53.04 13.81 -33.78
N GLY A 20 53.46 12.83 -32.97
CA GLY A 20 52.68 12.35 -31.84
C GLY A 20 52.74 13.32 -30.67
N CYS A 21 51.76 13.18 -29.77
CA CYS A 21 51.99 13.19 -28.34
C CYS A 21 50.94 12.28 -27.68
N ASN A 22 51.48 11.34 -26.90
CA ASN A 22 50.86 10.43 -25.95
C ASN A 22 49.44 10.77 -25.50
N ASP A 23 48.54 9.80 -25.64
CA ASP A 23 47.81 9.38 -24.45
C ASP A 23 47.66 7.85 -24.44
N THR A 24 48.30 7.22 -23.47
CA THR A 24 48.21 5.80 -23.18
C THR A 24 46.87 5.52 -22.49
N GLY A 25 45.78 5.59 -23.26
CA GLY A 25 44.48 5.07 -22.87
C GLY A 25 44.39 3.59 -23.23
N LYS A 26 44.49 2.72 -22.24
CA LYS A 26 44.20 1.28 -22.37
C LYS A 26 42.80 1.09 -22.97
N SER A 27 42.74 0.72 -24.24
CA SER A 27 41.57 0.13 -24.86
C SER A 27 41.44 -1.32 -24.40
N SER A 28 40.71 -1.53 -23.31
CA SER A 28 40.10 -2.84 -23.04
C SER A 28 38.79 -2.91 -23.81
N ASN A 29 38.81 -3.59 -24.96
CA ASN A 29 37.60 -4.24 -25.47
C ASN A 29 37.19 -5.31 -24.46
N GLY A 30 36.16 -5.02 -23.66
CA GLY A 30 35.37 -5.97 -22.89
C GLY A 30 33.91 -5.72 -23.23
N ALA A 31 33.08 -6.78 -23.26
CA ALA A 31 31.68 -6.82 -23.68
C ALA A 31 30.89 -5.52 -23.44
N LEU A 32 30.04 -5.14 -24.41
CA LEU A 32 29.06 -4.05 -24.34
C LEU A 32 28.38 -4.06 -22.95
N SER A 33 28.89 -3.27 -22.01
CA SER A 33 28.18 -3.00 -20.77
C SER A 33 27.01 -2.11 -21.17
N SER A 34 25.79 -2.65 -21.17
CA SER A 34 24.58 -1.86 -21.34
C SER A 34 24.65 -0.69 -20.36
N ASN A 35 24.58 0.55 -20.86
CA ASN A 35 24.60 1.72 -19.99
C ASN A 35 23.32 1.72 -19.13
N ALA A 36 23.38 2.23 -17.90
CA ALA A 36 22.25 2.31 -16.97
C ALA A 36 20.97 2.86 -17.62
N ALA A 37 21.11 3.86 -18.50
CA ALA A 37 20.00 4.42 -19.28
C ALA A 37 19.27 3.38 -20.15
N GLU A 38 19.99 2.47 -20.79
CA GLU A 38 19.38 1.41 -21.61
C GLU A 38 18.63 0.39 -20.75
N LYS A 39 19.06 0.17 -19.51
CA LYS A 39 18.43 -0.79 -18.59
C LYS A 39 17.08 -0.33 -18.04
N VAL A 40 16.83 0.98 -18.02
CA VAL A 40 15.58 1.57 -17.51
C VAL A 40 14.70 2.18 -18.61
N TYR A 41 15.21 2.27 -19.83
CA TYR A 41 14.46 2.78 -20.95
C TYR A 41 13.41 1.75 -21.41
N VAL A 42 12.14 2.13 -21.28
CA VAL A 42 10.99 1.40 -21.83
C VAL A 42 10.39 2.27 -22.93
N ALA A 43 10.47 1.81 -24.19
CA ALA A 43 10.10 2.64 -25.33
C ALA A 43 8.59 2.93 -25.39
N PRO A 44 8.13 3.99 -26.08
CA PRO A 44 6.71 4.20 -26.34
C PRO A 44 6.07 2.96 -26.99
N GLY A 45 5.01 2.44 -26.37
CA GLY A 45 4.31 1.21 -26.79
C GLY A 45 4.83 -0.08 -26.13
N GLU A 46 5.99 -0.04 -25.47
CA GLU A 46 6.48 -1.13 -24.62
C GLU A 46 6.00 -0.98 -23.17
N GLN A 47 5.99 -2.09 -22.44
CA GLN A 47 5.45 -2.18 -21.08
C GLN A 47 6.56 -2.54 -20.08
N ASP A 48 6.42 -2.04 -18.86
CA ASP A 48 7.26 -2.44 -17.73
C ASP A 48 7.07 -3.92 -17.39
N GLU A 49 8.11 -4.51 -16.80
CA GLU A 49 8.16 -5.95 -16.50
C GLU A 49 7.53 -6.28 -15.14
N PHE A 50 7.49 -5.30 -14.22
CA PHE A 50 6.92 -5.46 -12.88
C PHE A 50 5.95 -4.34 -12.55
N TYR A 51 4.91 -4.67 -11.78
CA TYR A 51 4.19 -3.71 -10.97
C TYR A 51 4.91 -3.55 -9.62
N ALA A 52 5.03 -2.30 -9.17
CA ALA A 52 5.46 -1.95 -7.83
C ALA A 52 4.37 -1.13 -7.14
N PHE A 53 3.86 -1.65 -6.04
CA PHE A 53 2.85 -1.03 -5.19
C PHE A 53 3.55 -0.38 -4.01
N LEU A 54 3.61 0.95 -4.04
CA LEU A 54 4.28 1.75 -3.02
C LEU A 54 3.22 2.35 -2.11
N SER A 55 3.47 2.30 -0.80
CA SER A 55 2.68 3.08 0.14
C SER A 55 2.66 4.55 -0.28
N GLY A 56 1.51 5.22 -0.14
CA GLY A 56 1.43 6.67 -0.32
C GLY A 56 1.65 7.45 0.98
N GLY A 57 2.08 6.76 2.06
CA GLY A 57 2.30 7.33 3.39
C GLY A 57 1.16 8.25 3.80
N TYR A 58 1.50 9.51 4.08
CA TYR A 58 0.57 10.52 4.55
C TYR A 58 -0.45 11.00 3.49
N SER A 59 -0.41 10.50 2.24
CA SER A 59 -1.54 10.68 1.31
C SER A 59 -2.71 9.76 1.66
N GLY A 60 -2.47 8.64 2.35
CA GLY A 60 -3.47 7.63 2.72
C GLY A 60 -3.91 6.73 1.57
N ASN A 61 -3.24 6.82 0.41
CA ASN A 61 -3.56 6.08 -0.80
C ASN A 61 -2.42 5.16 -1.22
N LEU A 62 -2.69 4.23 -2.12
CA LEU A 62 -1.70 3.29 -2.64
C LEU A 62 -1.26 3.73 -4.05
N THR A 63 0.05 3.76 -4.32
CA THR A 63 0.56 4.16 -5.63
C THR A 63 1.08 2.96 -6.42
N VAL A 64 0.85 2.95 -7.73
CA VAL A 64 1.24 1.88 -8.65
C VAL A 64 2.29 2.41 -9.61
N TYR A 65 3.46 1.81 -9.61
CA TYR A 65 4.60 2.14 -10.47
C TYR A 65 4.96 0.95 -11.38
N GLY A 66 5.57 1.25 -12.53
CA GLY A 66 6.23 0.26 -13.38
C GLY A 66 7.74 0.20 -13.13
N LEU A 67 8.31 -1.01 -13.09
CA LEU A 67 9.77 -1.21 -13.12
C LEU A 67 10.21 -1.88 -14.43
N PRO A 68 11.34 -1.43 -15.02
CA PRO A 68 12.35 -0.53 -14.44
C PRO A 68 12.14 0.97 -14.70
N SER A 69 11.08 1.38 -15.40
CA SER A 69 10.95 2.78 -15.85
C SER A 69 10.73 3.80 -14.73
N GLY A 70 10.24 3.39 -13.56
CA GLY A 70 9.91 4.29 -12.45
C GLY A 70 8.70 5.18 -12.73
N ARG A 71 7.90 4.88 -13.75
CA ARG A 71 6.69 5.65 -14.09
C ARG A 71 5.54 5.28 -13.16
N MET A 72 4.87 6.28 -12.59
CA MET A 72 3.62 6.08 -11.85
C MET A 72 2.47 5.88 -12.83
N PHE A 73 1.73 4.78 -12.70
CA PHE A 73 0.58 4.44 -13.53
C PHE A 73 -0.74 4.91 -12.91
N LYS A 74 -0.89 4.77 -11.59
CA LYS A 74 -2.16 5.01 -10.88
C LYS A 74 -1.91 5.33 -9.40
N GLU A 75 -2.76 6.17 -8.85
CA GLU A 75 -2.99 6.26 -7.40
C GLU A 75 -4.37 5.66 -7.10
N ILE A 76 -4.41 4.65 -6.25
CA ILE A 76 -5.61 3.95 -5.82
C ILE A 76 -6.06 4.57 -4.50
N PRO A 77 -7.26 5.18 -4.45
CA PRO A 77 -7.76 5.75 -3.22
C PRO A 77 -8.14 4.66 -2.23
N VAL A 78 -7.68 4.80 -0.98
CA VAL A 78 -7.92 3.82 0.09
C VAL A 78 -8.55 4.49 1.30
N PHE A 79 -7.75 5.25 2.05
CA PHE A 79 -8.18 5.83 3.33
C PHE A 79 -8.45 7.33 3.26
N SER A 80 -8.17 7.95 2.11
CA SER A 80 -8.33 9.39 1.91
C SER A 80 -9.40 9.70 0.86
N GLN A 81 -10.10 10.82 1.06
CA GLN A 81 -10.93 11.40 0.01
C GLN A 81 -10.08 11.73 -1.21
N PHE A 82 -10.54 11.36 -2.40
CA PHE A 82 -9.77 11.48 -3.63
C PHE A 82 -10.58 12.17 -4.72
N PRO A 83 -10.36 13.49 -4.91
CA PRO A 83 -11.19 14.28 -5.80
C PRO A 83 -11.07 13.88 -7.27
N THR A 84 -9.95 13.29 -7.68
CA THR A 84 -9.73 12.84 -9.07
C THR A 84 -10.76 11.83 -9.56
N SER A 85 -11.33 11.00 -8.66
CA SER A 85 -12.35 10.01 -9.03
C SER A 85 -13.69 10.20 -8.31
N GLY A 86 -13.75 11.15 -7.39
CA GLY A 86 -14.88 11.35 -6.47
C GLY A 86 -14.95 10.32 -5.33
N TYR A 87 -13.90 9.52 -5.09
CA TYR A 87 -13.89 8.55 -3.99
C TYR A 87 -13.96 9.26 -2.62
N GLY A 88 -14.87 8.80 -1.76
CA GLY A 88 -15.21 9.44 -0.49
C GLY A 88 -16.08 10.70 -0.63
N TYR A 89 -16.44 11.08 -1.86
CA TYR A 89 -17.37 12.18 -2.16
C TYR A 89 -18.70 11.68 -2.72
N SER A 90 -18.68 10.61 -3.53
CA SER A 90 -19.90 9.97 -4.04
C SER A 90 -20.64 9.25 -2.91
N GLU A 91 -21.97 9.10 -3.05
CA GLU A 91 -22.77 8.40 -2.04
C GLU A 91 -22.32 6.95 -1.89
N GLU A 92 -21.87 6.33 -2.98
CA GLU A 92 -21.42 4.94 -3.04
C GLU A 92 -20.10 4.72 -2.29
N THR A 93 -19.23 5.73 -2.19
CA THR A 93 -17.88 5.56 -1.63
C THR A 93 -17.70 6.23 -0.26
N LYS A 94 -18.60 7.13 0.14
CA LYS A 94 -18.63 7.69 1.51
C LYS A 94 -18.58 6.61 2.61
N PRO A 95 -19.33 5.50 2.51
CA PRO A 95 -19.29 4.45 3.53
C PRO A 95 -17.91 3.83 3.76
N MET A 96 -17.03 3.84 2.74
CA MET A 96 -15.68 3.28 2.85
C MET A 96 -14.80 4.04 3.87
N LEU A 97 -15.12 5.31 4.15
CA LEU A 97 -14.37 6.16 5.07
C LEU A 97 -15.05 6.32 6.44
N ASN A 98 -16.14 5.59 6.70
CA ASN A 98 -16.78 5.56 8.01
C ASN A 98 -15.96 4.73 9.00
N THR A 99 -15.89 5.20 10.24
CA THR A 99 -15.18 4.58 11.35
C THR A 99 -16.01 4.71 12.62
N SER A 100 -15.55 4.10 13.72
CA SER A 100 -16.11 4.29 15.05
C SER A 100 -16.05 5.75 15.55
N PHE A 101 -15.20 6.58 14.92
CA PHE A 101 -15.05 8.02 15.17
C PHE A 101 -15.89 8.89 14.23
N GLY A 102 -16.69 8.28 13.34
CA GLY A 102 -17.44 8.96 12.29
C GLY A 102 -16.73 8.90 10.93
N PHE A 103 -17.06 9.83 10.04
CA PHE A 103 -16.43 9.94 8.73
C PHE A 103 -15.02 10.51 8.87
N VAL A 104 -14.01 9.73 8.52
CA VAL A 104 -12.59 10.10 8.63
C VAL A 104 -11.99 10.12 7.21
N PRO A 105 -11.79 11.31 6.60
CA PRO A 105 -11.44 11.46 5.19
C PRO A 105 -9.95 11.31 4.87
N TRP A 106 -9.17 10.74 5.79
CA TRP A 106 -7.72 10.66 5.69
C TRP A 106 -7.14 9.58 6.61
N ASP A 107 -6.01 8.99 6.19
CA ASP A 107 -5.12 8.21 7.05
C ASP A 107 -3.69 8.21 6.49
N ASP A 108 -2.79 7.54 7.19
CA ASP A 108 -1.40 7.33 6.84
C ASP A 108 -1.19 5.85 6.47
N LEU A 109 -1.02 5.57 5.18
CA LEU A 109 -0.91 4.22 4.62
C LEU A 109 0.53 3.72 4.72
N HIS A 110 0.78 2.61 5.41
CA HIS A 110 2.15 2.17 5.72
C HIS A 110 2.67 0.99 4.90
N HIS A 111 2.18 -0.24 5.09
CA HIS A 111 2.78 -1.44 4.52
C HIS A 111 1.83 -2.20 3.58
N PRO A 112 2.09 -2.18 2.26
CA PRO A 112 1.42 -3.04 1.30
C PRO A 112 1.99 -4.47 1.31
N ASP A 113 1.12 -5.49 1.25
CA ASP A 113 1.52 -6.89 1.11
C ASP A 113 0.57 -7.66 0.17
N ILE A 114 1.12 -8.43 -0.78
CA ILE A 114 0.37 -9.06 -1.88
C ILE A 114 -0.03 -10.48 -1.47
N SER A 115 -1.27 -10.87 -1.75
CA SER A 115 -1.81 -12.20 -1.45
C SER A 115 -0.92 -13.35 -1.97
N GLN A 116 -0.82 -14.38 -1.16
CA GLN A 116 0.02 -15.57 -1.36
C GLN A 116 -0.77 -16.87 -1.26
N THR A 117 -0.33 -17.86 -2.04
CA THR A 117 -0.74 -19.26 -1.95
C THR A 117 0.52 -20.13 -1.90
N ASN A 118 0.67 -20.96 -0.87
CA ASN A 118 1.88 -21.73 -0.58
C ASN A 118 3.15 -20.87 -0.49
N GLY A 119 3.01 -19.61 -0.04
CA GLY A 119 4.09 -18.64 0.09
C GLY A 119 4.57 -18.06 -1.24
N GLU A 120 3.81 -18.23 -2.32
CA GLU A 120 4.07 -17.63 -3.63
C GLU A 120 3.00 -16.59 -3.93
N LEU A 121 3.40 -15.44 -4.48
CA LEU A 121 2.45 -14.38 -4.84
C LEU A 121 1.43 -14.91 -5.87
N ASP A 122 0.14 -14.73 -5.60
CA ASP A 122 -0.94 -15.16 -6.51
C ASP A 122 -1.69 -13.98 -7.17
N GLY A 123 -1.49 -12.77 -6.62
CA GLY A 123 -1.97 -11.53 -7.22
C GLY A 123 -3.49 -11.37 -7.21
N ARG A 124 -4.19 -12.01 -6.26
CA ARG A 124 -5.64 -11.79 -6.05
C ARG A 124 -5.89 -10.40 -5.46
N TRP A 125 -5.18 -10.08 -4.39
CA TRP A 125 -5.38 -8.86 -3.61
C TRP A 125 -4.05 -8.28 -3.14
N ILE A 126 -4.10 -7.01 -2.75
CA ILE A 126 -3.07 -6.39 -1.93
C ILE A 126 -3.73 -5.81 -0.69
N PHE A 127 -3.11 -6.05 0.46
CA PHE A 127 -3.57 -5.54 1.74
C PHE A 127 -2.71 -4.37 2.16
N VAL A 128 -3.35 -3.37 2.77
CA VAL A 128 -2.68 -2.16 3.27
C VAL A 128 -3.28 -1.77 4.62
N ASN A 129 -2.52 -1.03 5.43
CA ASN A 129 -2.97 -0.54 6.73
C ASN A 129 -2.98 0.99 6.82
N GLY A 130 -3.95 1.52 7.55
CA GLY A 130 -3.97 2.91 8.02
C GLY A 130 -3.45 3.01 9.45
N ASN A 131 -2.49 3.90 9.68
CA ASN A 131 -1.75 4.02 10.94
C ASN A 131 -2.47 4.89 12.00
N ASN A 132 -3.09 6.00 11.58
CA ASN A 132 -3.74 6.99 12.45
C ASN A 132 -5.06 6.46 13.04
N THR A 133 -5.98 6.00 12.19
CA THR A 133 -7.18 5.28 12.64
C THR A 133 -7.00 3.82 12.22
N PRO A 134 -6.49 2.95 13.13
CA PRO A 134 -6.09 1.59 12.81
C PRO A 134 -7.13 0.85 11.97
N ARG A 135 -6.79 0.61 10.71
CA ARG A 135 -7.64 -0.04 9.71
C ARG A 135 -6.79 -0.91 8.80
N ILE A 136 -7.43 -1.93 8.23
CA ILE A 136 -6.88 -2.76 7.15
C ILE A 136 -7.80 -2.62 5.95
N ALA A 137 -7.23 -2.42 4.77
CA ALA A 137 -7.96 -2.45 3.52
C ALA A 137 -7.52 -3.62 2.66
N ARG A 138 -8.48 -4.20 1.93
CA ARG A 138 -8.25 -5.13 0.81
C ARG A 138 -8.50 -4.38 -0.49
N VAL A 139 -7.49 -4.35 -1.35
CA VAL A 139 -7.55 -3.79 -2.70
C VAL A 139 -7.49 -4.93 -3.70
N SER A 140 -8.41 -4.97 -4.65
CA SER A 140 -8.41 -5.97 -5.71
C SER A 140 -7.37 -5.63 -6.75
N LEU A 141 -6.53 -6.60 -7.11
CA LEU A 141 -5.52 -6.44 -8.15
C LEU A 141 -6.06 -6.73 -9.56
N SER A 142 -7.33 -7.11 -9.67
CA SER A 142 -8.03 -7.20 -10.96
C SER A 142 -8.64 -5.85 -11.35
N THR A 143 -9.28 -5.15 -10.42
CA THR A 143 -9.94 -3.85 -10.66
C THR A 143 -9.06 -2.66 -10.29
N PHE A 144 -8.04 -2.87 -9.45
CA PHE A 144 -7.24 -1.80 -8.84
C PHE A 144 -8.14 -0.80 -8.09
N GLU A 145 -9.10 -1.33 -7.33
CA GLU A 145 -10.05 -0.60 -6.49
C GLU A 145 -10.08 -1.19 -5.07
N THR A 146 -10.34 -0.33 -4.09
CA THR A 146 -10.50 -0.72 -2.68
C THR A 146 -11.87 -1.34 -2.47
N GLU A 147 -11.92 -2.62 -2.09
CA GLU A 147 -13.17 -3.38 -1.98
C GLU A 147 -13.64 -3.53 -0.53
N GLU A 148 -12.73 -3.47 0.44
CA GLU A 148 -13.08 -3.72 1.83
C GLU A 148 -12.14 -3.00 2.79
N ILE A 149 -12.69 -2.41 3.86
CA ILE A 149 -11.93 -1.75 4.94
C ILE A 149 -12.50 -2.21 6.28
N ILE A 150 -11.66 -2.76 7.15
CA ILE A 150 -12.03 -3.14 8.51
C ILE A 150 -11.21 -2.35 9.54
N GLU A 151 -11.89 -1.70 10.47
CA GLU A 151 -11.26 -1.00 11.60
C GLU A 151 -10.81 -1.99 12.68
N ILE A 152 -9.66 -1.69 13.28
CA ILE A 152 -8.99 -2.51 14.27
C ILE A 152 -9.16 -1.85 15.66
N PRO A 153 -10.13 -2.31 16.48
CA PRO A 153 -10.33 -1.77 17.83
C PRO A 153 -9.14 -2.13 18.73
N ASN A 154 -9.06 -1.51 19.92
CA ASN A 154 -8.03 -1.79 20.92
C ASN A 154 -6.57 -1.59 20.43
N SER A 155 -6.39 -0.90 19.30
CA SER A 155 -5.11 -0.61 18.66
C SER A 155 -4.93 0.89 18.50
N ALA A 156 -3.67 1.33 18.42
CA ALA A 156 -3.29 2.69 18.05
C ALA A 156 -1.91 2.69 17.38
N GLY A 157 -1.74 3.50 16.33
CA GLY A 157 -0.52 3.48 15.51
C GLY A 157 -0.33 2.11 14.87
N ASN A 158 -1.23 1.71 13.97
CA ASN A 158 -1.14 0.41 13.32
C ASN A 158 0.10 0.36 12.41
N HIS A 159 1.19 -0.30 12.84
CA HIS A 159 2.49 -0.23 12.16
C HIS A 159 3.05 -1.60 11.79
N SER A 160 3.01 -2.59 12.68
CA SER A 160 3.39 -3.99 12.37
C SER A 160 2.25 -4.67 11.59
N SER A 161 1.95 -4.08 10.44
CA SER A 161 0.75 -4.29 9.65
C SER A 161 0.91 -3.60 8.29
N SER A 162 0.25 -4.02 7.22
CA SER A 162 -0.40 -5.32 7.07
C SER A 162 0.62 -6.35 6.59
N PHE A 163 0.66 -7.51 7.24
CA PHE A 163 1.49 -8.63 6.81
C PHE A 163 0.66 -9.91 6.78
N ILE A 164 0.76 -10.66 5.69
CA ILE A 164 -0.11 -11.81 5.47
C ILE A 164 0.56 -13.12 5.83
N THR A 165 -0.20 -14.14 6.22
CA THR A 165 0.35 -15.50 6.39
C THR A 165 0.60 -16.18 5.04
N GLU A 166 1.36 -17.28 5.05
CA GLU A 166 1.85 -17.98 3.84
C GLU A 166 0.77 -18.32 2.80
N ASN A 167 -0.48 -18.58 3.20
CA ASN A 167 -1.58 -18.86 2.29
C ASN A 167 -2.67 -17.77 2.33
N THR A 168 -2.34 -16.58 2.82
CA THR A 168 -3.31 -15.51 3.07
C THR A 168 -4.44 -15.96 4.00
N GLU A 169 -4.16 -16.83 4.98
CA GLU A 169 -5.16 -17.23 5.98
C GLU A 169 -5.54 -16.05 6.89
N TYR A 170 -4.54 -15.24 7.23
CA TYR A 170 -4.68 -14.05 8.05
C TYR A 170 -3.91 -12.88 7.44
N VAL A 171 -4.52 -11.69 7.55
CA VAL A 171 -3.80 -10.41 7.55
C VAL A 171 -3.59 -10.02 9.01
N VAL A 172 -2.37 -9.67 9.38
CA VAL A 172 -2.01 -9.39 10.77
C VAL A 172 -1.74 -7.90 10.97
N ALA A 173 -2.21 -7.37 12.10
CA ALA A 173 -2.09 -5.97 12.46
C ALA A 173 -1.68 -5.77 13.92
N GLY A 174 -0.53 -5.11 14.13
CA GLY A 174 0.03 -4.84 15.45
C GLY A 174 -0.02 -3.38 15.88
N THR A 175 -0.21 -3.18 17.19
CA THR A 175 -0.23 -1.87 17.86
C THR A 175 1.18 -1.33 18.08
N ARG A 176 1.53 -0.17 17.51
CA ARG A 176 2.79 0.53 17.83
C ARG A 176 2.66 1.38 19.09
N PHE A 177 1.54 2.06 19.26
CA PHE A 177 1.29 2.92 20.40
C PHE A 177 0.38 2.18 21.38
N SER A 178 0.96 1.52 22.37
CA SER A 178 0.15 0.79 23.34
C SER A 178 -0.89 1.72 23.99
N VAL A 179 -2.04 1.15 24.34
CA VAL A 179 -3.18 1.86 24.97
C VAL A 179 -3.77 1.00 26.10
N PRO A 180 -4.56 1.56 27.03
CA PRO A 180 -5.34 0.75 27.97
C PRO A 180 -6.35 -0.10 27.21
N VAL A 181 -6.46 -1.39 27.56
CA VAL A 181 -7.46 -2.31 27.01
C VAL A 181 -8.19 -3.03 28.16
N PRO A 182 -9.51 -2.81 28.35
CA PRO A 182 -10.35 -1.86 27.61
C PRO A 182 -9.93 -0.41 27.86
N GLN A 183 -10.28 0.48 26.92
CA GLN A 183 -9.99 1.90 27.02
C GLN A 183 -10.67 2.50 28.26
N ARG A 184 -9.92 3.26 29.06
CA ARG A 184 -10.38 3.83 30.35
C ARG A 184 -9.58 5.06 30.73
N ASP A 185 -10.18 5.91 31.55
CA ASP A 185 -9.49 7.04 32.18
C ASP A 185 -8.43 6.53 33.17
N MET A 186 -7.18 6.96 32.98
CA MET A 186 -6.08 6.69 33.89
C MET A 186 -4.90 7.67 33.69
N PRO A 187 -4.12 7.93 34.76
CA PRO A 187 -2.89 8.73 34.65
C PRO A 187 -1.83 8.08 33.73
N ILE A 188 -1.20 8.86 32.86
CA ILE A 188 -0.15 8.37 31.94
C ILE A 188 1.09 7.88 32.68
N ASN A 189 1.40 8.41 33.87
CA ASN A 189 2.51 7.92 34.69
C ASN A 189 2.29 6.50 35.24
N GLU A 190 1.08 5.94 35.12
CA GLU A 190 0.75 4.54 35.41
C GLU A 190 0.80 3.66 34.14
N TYR A 191 1.43 4.11 33.05
CA TYR A 191 1.51 3.39 31.77
C TYR A 191 1.98 1.93 31.93
N LYS A 192 3.10 1.74 32.63
CA LYS A 192 3.78 0.45 32.76
C LYS A 192 2.87 -0.62 33.36
N GLY A 193 2.72 -1.73 32.64
CA GLY A 193 1.87 -2.88 33.00
C GLY A 193 0.37 -2.72 32.78
N ASN A 194 -0.12 -1.48 32.64
CA ASN A 194 -1.55 -1.20 32.41
C ASN A 194 -1.91 -1.09 30.93
N PHE A 195 -0.96 -0.64 30.11
CA PHE A 195 -1.15 -0.51 28.67
C PHE A 195 -0.86 -1.84 27.97
N LYS A 196 -1.50 -2.06 26.82
CA LYS A 196 -1.39 -3.30 26.03
C LYS A 196 -1.10 -2.98 24.58
N GLY A 197 -0.34 -3.85 23.94
CA GLY A 197 -0.21 -3.91 22.48
C GLY A 197 -1.11 -5.02 21.95
N ALA A 198 -2.14 -4.69 21.18
CA ALA A 198 -2.98 -5.70 20.55
C ALA A 198 -2.33 -6.19 19.26
N LEU A 199 -2.18 -7.52 19.13
CA LEU A 199 -1.84 -8.19 17.87
C LEU A 199 -3.12 -8.81 17.31
N SER A 200 -3.61 -8.25 16.22
CA SER A 200 -4.91 -8.57 15.62
C SER A 200 -4.73 -9.53 14.45
N PHE A 201 -5.48 -10.63 14.46
CA PHE A 201 -5.49 -11.62 13.39
C PHE A 201 -6.82 -11.49 12.65
N ILE A 202 -6.76 -10.94 11.43
CA ILE A 202 -7.91 -10.73 10.56
C ILE A 202 -7.94 -11.88 9.56
N SER A 203 -8.86 -12.82 9.72
CA SER A 203 -8.99 -13.95 8.78
C SER A 203 -9.47 -13.45 7.42
N VAL A 204 -8.98 -14.09 6.37
CA VAL A 204 -9.39 -13.83 4.99
C VAL A 204 -10.15 -15.05 4.47
N GLU A 205 -11.38 -14.83 3.99
CA GLU A 205 -12.15 -15.88 3.33
C GLU A 205 -11.42 -16.30 2.02
N PRO A 206 -11.15 -17.60 1.79
CA PRO A 206 -10.24 -18.02 0.70
C PRO A 206 -10.65 -17.64 -0.73
N GLU A 207 -11.95 -17.56 -1.02
CA GLU A 207 -12.47 -17.39 -2.38
C GLU A 207 -12.68 -15.90 -2.71
N GLU A 208 -13.44 -15.20 -1.88
CA GLU A 208 -13.85 -13.81 -2.09
C GLU A 208 -12.97 -12.81 -1.32
N GLY A 209 -12.15 -13.28 -0.38
CA GLY A 209 -11.21 -12.43 0.35
C GLY A 209 -11.84 -11.64 1.51
N HIS A 210 -13.06 -11.96 1.92
CA HIS A 210 -13.76 -11.23 2.98
C HIS A 210 -13.01 -11.24 4.30
N LEU A 211 -12.94 -10.07 4.94
CA LEU A 211 -12.20 -9.85 6.17
C LEU A 211 -13.07 -10.11 7.39
N ASN A 212 -12.53 -10.83 8.37
CA ASN A 212 -13.13 -10.95 9.70
C ASN A 212 -12.05 -10.82 10.78
N LEU A 213 -12.26 -9.92 11.75
CA LEU A 213 -11.39 -9.80 12.91
C LEU A 213 -11.64 -10.99 13.84
N GLU A 214 -10.84 -12.05 13.70
CA GLU A 214 -11.08 -13.34 14.35
C GLU A 214 -10.72 -13.28 15.84
N PHE A 215 -9.54 -12.77 16.17
CA PHE A 215 -9.11 -12.56 17.55
C PHE A 215 -7.99 -11.51 17.66
N GLN A 216 -7.82 -10.99 18.87
CA GLN A 216 -6.68 -10.16 19.25
C GLN A 216 -5.92 -10.78 20.42
N VAL A 217 -4.59 -10.88 20.31
CA VAL A 217 -3.72 -11.26 21.42
C VAL A 217 -3.34 -9.99 22.17
N LEU A 218 -3.67 -9.92 23.47
CA LEU A 218 -3.39 -8.76 24.30
C LEU A 218 -2.00 -8.88 24.93
N MET A 219 -1.01 -8.38 24.20
CA MET A 219 0.39 -8.46 24.59
C MET A 219 0.77 -7.37 25.60
N PRO A 220 1.94 -7.49 26.28
CA PRO A 220 2.50 -6.40 27.07
C PRO A 220 2.56 -5.08 26.28
N GLY A 221 2.50 -3.96 27.00
CA GLY A 221 2.46 -2.60 26.46
C GLY A 221 3.76 -2.12 25.81
N PHE A 222 4.42 -2.99 25.05
CA PHE A 222 5.59 -2.65 24.24
C PHE A 222 5.13 -1.96 22.95
N ASN A 223 6.07 -1.36 22.21
CA ASN A 223 5.78 -0.83 20.90
C ASN A 223 6.16 -1.85 19.83
N TYR A 224 5.18 -2.42 19.14
CA TYR A 224 5.38 -3.42 18.08
C TYR A 224 5.63 -2.69 16.76
N ASP A 225 6.84 -2.84 16.22
CA ASP A 225 7.36 -2.03 15.10
C ASP A 225 7.05 -2.70 13.76
N LEU A 226 7.88 -3.64 13.32
CA LEU A 226 7.70 -4.41 12.09
C LEU A 226 7.34 -5.87 12.41
N SER A 227 6.83 -6.59 11.42
CA SER A 227 6.49 -8.00 11.61
C SER A 227 6.49 -8.77 10.30
N HIS A 228 6.71 -10.07 10.36
CA HIS A 228 6.57 -10.96 9.21
C HIS A 228 6.03 -12.34 9.62
N PRO A 229 5.27 -13.01 8.73
CA PRO A 229 4.88 -14.39 8.92
C PRO A 229 6.10 -15.31 8.88
N GLY A 230 6.03 -16.40 9.64
CA GLY A 230 6.85 -17.57 9.34
C GLY A 230 6.44 -18.18 8.01
N ARG A 231 7.41 -18.71 7.27
CA ARG A 231 7.24 -19.32 5.95
C ARG A 231 7.86 -20.69 5.91
N GLY A 232 7.39 -21.60 5.07
CA GLY A 232 7.97 -22.93 4.88
C GLY A 232 8.21 -23.63 6.21
N LYS A 233 9.46 -23.66 6.67
CA LYS A 233 9.83 -24.30 7.93
C LYS A 233 9.21 -23.66 9.18
N SER A 234 9.05 -22.35 9.21
CA SER A 234 8.45 -21.60 10.33
C SER A 234 6.97 -21.29 10.12
N HIS A 235 6.34 -21.87 9.11
CA HIS A 235 4.90 -21.73 8.89
C HIS A 235 4.10 -22.07 10.16
N GLY A 236 3.11 -21.25 10.49
CA GLY A 236 2.37 -21.34 11.76
C GLY A 236 2.89 -20.43 12.87
N TRP A 237 4.00 -19.73 12.63
CA TRP A 237 4.54 -18.68 13.50
C TRP A 237 4.42 -17.31 12.85
N PHE A 238 4.48 -16.27 13.67
CA PHE A 238 4.53 -14.87 13.28
C PHE A 238 5.53 -14.16 14.17
N PHE A 239 6.31 -13.24 13.62
CA PHE A 239 7.40 -12.58 14.34
C PHE A 239 7.20 -11.07 14.32
N PHE A 240 7.36 -10.42 15.47
CA PHE A 240 7.20 -8.98 15.62
C PHE A 240 8.42 -8.39 16.31
N SER A 241 9.09 -7.41 15.70
CA SER A 241 10.06 -6.61 16.43
C SER A 241 9.36 -5.72 17.44
N THR A 242 10.05 -5.45 18.55
CA THR A 242 9.57 -4.57 19.60
C THR A 242 10.65 -3.55 19.94
N TYR A 243 10.23 -2.33 20.28
CA TYR A 243 11.02 -1.36 21.02
C TYR A 243 10.22 -0.86 22.21
N ASN A 244 10.85 -0.06 23.08
CA ASN A 244 10.22 0.43 24.30
C ASN A 244 9.75 -0.70 25.23
N THR A 245 10.54 -1.78 25.33
CA THR A 245 10.26 -2.85 26.30
C THR A 245 10.38 -2.38 27.75
N GLU A 246 10.98 -1.21 27.96
CA GLU A 246 11.03 -0.47 29.23
C GLU A 246 9.67 0.06 29.66
N GLU A 247 8.74 0.23 28.71
CA GLU A 247 7.43 0.83 28.89
C GLU A 247 7.52 2.31 29.32
N ALA A 248 8.41 3.07 28.67
CA ALA A 248 8.53 4.50 28.86
C ALA A 248 7.42 5.26 28.12
N ASN A 249 7.08 6.45 28.64
CA ASN A 249 6.02 7.31 28.13
C ASN A 249 6.48 8.77 27.88
N SER A 250 7.76 9.06 28.07
CA SER A 250 8.36 10.39 27.91
C SER A 250 9.84 10.25 27.58
N LEU A 251 10.38 11.20 26.79
CA LEU A 251 11.78 11.19 26.33
C LEU A 251 12.18 9.82 25.76
N LEU A 252 11.35 9.31 24.84
CA LEU A 252 11.46 7.93 24.35
C LEU A 252 12.81 7.67 23.69
N GLU A 253 13.42 8.67 23.05
CA GLU A 253 14.75 8.59 22.45
C GLU A 253 15.87 8.24 23.47
N VAL A 254 15.61 8.42 24.77
CA VAL A 254 16.51 8.05 25.86
C VAL A 254 15.95 6.89 26.68
N MET A 255 14.66 6.95 27.02
CA MET A 255 14.05 6.07 28.03
C MET A 255 13.53 4.76 27.46
N ALA A 256 13.22 4.69 26.15
CA ALA A 256 12.74 3.48 25.46
C ALA A 256 13.88 2.64 24.85
N SER A 257 15.11 2.95 25.24
CA SER A 257 16.34 2.33 24.75
C SER A 257 17.37 2.25 25.87
N GLN A 258 16.94 1.92 27.09
CA GLN A 258 17.82 1.66 28.23
C GLN A 258 18.30 0.21 28.27
N ASN A 259 17.46 -0.72 27.84
CA ASN A 259 17.80 -2.13 27.73
C ASN A 259 18.86 -2.34 26.64
N ASP A 260 19.75 -3.31 26.83
CA ASP A 260 20.73 -3.69 25.80
C ASP A 260 20.08 -4.49 24.65
N LYS A 261 18.96 -5.17 24.96
CA LYS A 261 18.16 -5.93 24.01
C LYS A 261 16.69 -5.70 24.33
N ASP A 262 15.93 -5.39 23.29
CA ASP A 262 14.48 -5.55 23.29
C ASP A 262 14.17 -6.97 22.77
N PHE A 263 13.01 -7.20 22.17
CA PHE A 263 12.61 -8.52 21.69
C PHE A 263 12.17 -8.53 20.23
N ILE A 264 12.34 -9.69 19.60
CA ILE A 264 11.37 -10.18 18.62
C ILE A 264 10.40 -11.10 19.35
N ALA A 265 9.11 -10.80 19.31
CA ALA A 265 8.06 -11.66 19.83
C ALA A 265 7.71 -12.73 18.78
N ALA A 266 7.95 -14.00 19.09
CA ALA A 266 7.56 -15.14 18.26
C ALA A 266 6.20 -15.67 18.73
N VAL A 267 5.20 -15.61 17.87
CA VAL A 267 3.80 -15.95 18.14
C VAL A 267 3.38 -17.14 17.26
N ASN A 268 3.10 -18.29 17.87
CA ASN A 268 2.50 -19.44 17.20
C ASN A 268 1.00 -19.21 17.04
N TRP A 269 0.62 -18.61 15.92
CA TRP A 269 -0.76 -18.24 15.65
C TRP A 269 -1.66 -19.46 15.44
N LYS A 270 -1.14 -20.59 14.95
CA LYS A 270 -1.92 -21.83 14.79
C LYS A 270 -2.41 -22.39 16.12
N LYS A 271 -1.54 -22.37 17.13
CA LYS A 271 -1.90 -22.82 18.48
C LYS A 271 -2.93 -21.91 19.14
N ILE A 272 -2.84 -20.60 18.88
CA ILE A 272 -3.82 -19.62 19.37
C ILE A 272 -5.14 -19.78 18.63
N GLU A 273 -5.10 -19.96 17.31
CA GLU A 273 -6.27 -20.23 16.47
C GLU A 273 -6.99 -21.49 16.94
N GLU A 274 -6.27 -22.60 17.18
CA GLU A 274 -6.85 -23.83 17.72
C GLU A 274 -7.53 -23.58 19.08
N TYR A 275 -6.88 -22.83 19.96
CA TYR A 275 -7.46 -22.46 21.25
C TYR A 275 -8.77 -21.65 21.09
N VAL A 276 -8.79 -20.66 20.20
CA VAL A 276 -9.99 -19.83 19.92
C VAL A 276 -11.11 -20.67 19.28
N LYS A 277 -10.79 -21.50 18.27
CA LYS A 277 -11.76 -22.40 17.62
C LYS A 277 -12.39 -23.41 18.60
N ASN A 278 -11.66 -23.79 19.64
CA ASN A 278 -12.16 -24.64 20.73
C ASN A 278 -12.96 -23.86 21.80
N GLY A 279 -13.36 -22.61 21.52
CA GLY A 279 -14.15 -21.77 22.42
C GLY A 279 -13.32 -21.01 23.46
N GLY A 280 -11.99 -21.01 23.33
CA GLY A 280 -11.09 -20.21 24.14
C GLY A 280 -11.14 -18.72 23.80
N GLY A 281 -10.61 -17.91 24.72
CA GLY A 281 -10.62 -16.45 24.61
C GLY A 281 -11.79 -15.81 25.35
N THR A 282 -11.85 -14.47 25.33
CA THR A 282 -12.90 -13.69 26.00
C THR A 282 -13.50 -12.71 25.00
N LYS A 283 -14.83 -12.76 24.84
CA LYS A 283 -15.56 -11.74 24.11
C LYS A 283 -15.50 -10.42 24.90
N MET A 284 -14.89 -9.41 24.30
CA MET A 284 -14.78 -8.08 24.87
C MET A 284 -15.65 -7.11 24.06
N PRO A 285 -16.42 -6.22 24.73
CA PRO A 285 -17.08 -5.11 24.05
C PRO A 285 -16.08 -4.26 23.25
N ALA A 286 -16.42 -3.97 22.00
CA ALA A 286 -15.65 -3.13 21.11
C ALA A 286 -16.60 -2.28 20.26
N ASN A 287 -16.08 -1.32 19.50
CA ASN A 287 -16.88 -0.57 18.54
C ASN A 287 -15.98 -0.22 17.37
N TYR A 288 -16.24 -0.80 16.19
CA TYR A 288 -15.41 -0.62 15.01
C TYR A 288 -16.23 -0.78 13.73
N ALA A 289 -15.87 -0.05 12.69
CA ALA A 289 -16.53 -0.13 11.39
C ALA A 289 -15.98 -1.28 10.54
N HIS A 290 -16.86 -1.86 9.74
CA HIS A 290 -16.52 -2.80 8.67
C HIS A 290 -17.24 -2.33 7.40
N ASN A 291 -16.45 -1.87 6.44
CA ASN A 291 -16.91 -1.26 5.22
C ASN A 291 -16.63 -2.19 4.05
N VAL A 292 -17.63 -2.41 3.19
CA VAL A 292 -17.55 -3.33 2.05
C VAL A 292 -18.13 -2.62 0.83
N TYR A 293 -17.39 -2.62 -0.26
CA TYR A 293 -17.84 -2.18 -1.58
C TYR A 293 -18.21 -3.41 -2.42
N ASP A 294 -19.47 -3.47 -2.84
CA ASP A 294 -19.95 -4.52 -3.73
C ASP A 294 -19.87 -4.03 -5.17
N GLU A 295 -19.03 -4.69 -5.96
CA GLU A 295 -18.80 -4.35 -7.35
C GLU A 295 -20.08 -4.46 -8.20
N SER A 296 -20.95 -5.43 -7.94
CA SER A 296 -22.15 -5.65 -8.73
C SER A 296 -23.20 -4.54 -8.52
N THR A 297 -23.24 -3.97 -7.32
CA THR A 297 -24.12 -2.83 -6.99
C THR A 297 -23.42 -1.48 -7.07
N HIS A 298 -22.11 -1.47 -7.35
CA HIS A 298 -21.22 -0.31 -7.30
C HIS A 298 -21.37 0.52 -6.02
N THR A 299 -21.68 -0.10 -4.88
CA THR A 299 -22.07 0.60 -3.64
C THR A 299 -21.31 0.09 -2.43
N GLY A 300 -20.79 1.02 -1.64
CA GLY A 300 -20.21 0.79 -0.32
C GLY A 300 -21.28 0.71 0.77
N THR A 301 -21.04 -0.14 1.76
CA THR A 301 -21.81 -0.20 3.00
C THR A 301 -20.88 -0.09 4.19
N SER A 302 -21.40 0.32 5.35
CA SER A 302 -20.65 0.39 6.60
C SER A 302 -21.46 -0.23 7.73
N THR A 303 -20.88 -1.21 8.41
CA THR A 303 -21.52 -1.92 9.53
C THR A 303 -20.68 -1.74 10.78
N MET A 304 -21.30 -1.32 11.89
CA MET A 304 -20.64 -1.25 13.19
C MET A 304 -20.66 -2.61 13.88
N LYS A 305 -19.48 -3.17 14.13
CA LYS A 305 -19.27 -4.35 14.95
C LYS A 305 -19.11 -3.94 16.43
N LYS A 306 -19.54 -4.81 17.36
CA LYS A 306 -19.73 -4.45 18.78
C LYS A 306 -18.93 -5.29 19.78
N GLU A 307 -18.22 -6.30 19.31
CA GLU A 307 -17.42 -7.18 20.15
C GLU A 307 -16.25 -7.75 19.35
N VAL A 308 -15.21 -8.15 20.07
CA VAL A 308 -14.05 -8.85 19.52
C VAL A 308 -13.62 -9.95 20.49
N VAL A 309 -13.11 -11.07 19.98
CA VAL A 309 -12.49 -12.10 20.82
C VAL A 309 -11.08 -11.66 21.17
N THR A 310 -10.75 -11.73 22.45
CA THR A 310 -9.41 -11.44 22.93
C THR A 310 -8.79 -12.61 23.66
N VAL A 311 -7.48 -12.74 23.51
CA VAL A 311 -6.68 -13.82 24.05
C VAL A 311 -5.65 -13.23 24.99
N ASP A 312 -5.71 -13.65 26.26
CA ASP A 312 -4.63 -13.47 27.21
C ASP A 312 -3.52 -14.48 26.87
N PRO A 313 -2.30 -14.04 26.57
CA PRO A 313 -1.22 -14.92 26.14
C PRO A 313 -0.88 -15.99 27.20
N THR A 314 -1.12 -15.73 28.48
CA THR A 314 -0.86 -16.69 29.57
C THR A 314 -1.83 -17.89 29.58
N LYS A 315 -2.96 -17.78 28.87
CA LYS A 315 -3.95 -18.86 28.74
C LYS A 315 -3.64 -19.85 27.63
N VAL A 316 -2.60 -19.56 26.82
CA VAL A 316 -2.12 -20.46 25.77
C VAL A 316 -0.63 -20.76 25.99
N PRO A 317 -0.25 -21.48 27.08
CA PRO A 317 1.15 -21.70 27.41
C PRO A 317 1.95 -22.26 26.24
N GLY A 318 3.09 -21.62 25.95
CA GLY A 318 3.99 -22.00 24.87
C GLY A 318 3.48 -21.70 23.46
N SER A 319 2.56 -20.74 23.30
CA SER A 319 2.30 -20.12 21.99
C SER A 319 3.13 -18.87 21.74
N ILE A 320 3.76 -18.28 22.76
CA ILE A 320 4.53 -17.04 22.62
C ILE A 320 5.85 -17.13 23.36
N TYR A 321 6.91 -16.63 22.72
CA TYR A 321 8.25 -16.55 23.28
C TYR A 321 8.91 -15.23 22.87
N PHE A 322 9.75 -14.67 23.74
CA PHE A 322 10.57 -13.50 23.42
C PHE A 322 11.99 -13.90 23.03
N LEU A 323 12.44 -13.41 21.87
CA LEU A 323 13.80 -13.60 21.35
C LEU A 323 14.58 -12.29 21.59
N PRO A 324 15.54 -12.25 22.53
CA PRO A 324 16.31 -11.04 22.80
C PRO A 324 17.00 -10.51 21.54
N THR A 325 16.84 -9.23 21.23
CA THR A 325 17.37 -8.62 20.00
C THR A 325 17.90 -7.20 20.26
N PRO A 326 19.20 -6.94 20.01
CA PRO A 326 19.81 -5.62 20.16
C PRO A 326 19.55 -4.72 18.94
N LYS A 327 19.32 -3.41 19.06
CA LYS A 327 18.79 -2.68 20.22
C LYS A 327 17.68 -1.76 19.69
N SER A 328 16.50 -1.86 20.28
CA SER A 328 15.29 -1.24 19.73
C SER A 328 15.12 -1.59 18.25
N PRO A 329 15.18 -2.89 17.89
CA PRO A 329 15.19 -3.34 16.51
C PRO A 329 13.97 -2.80 15.77
N HIS A 330 14.19 -2.45 14.51
CA HIS A 330 13.11 -2.02 13.61
C HIS A 330 12.64 -3.20 12.75
N GLY A 331 13.48 -3.68 11.84
CA GLY A 331 13.17 -4.79 10.96
C GLY A 331 13.02 -6.13 11.68
N CYS A 332 12.10 -6.94 11.16
CA CYS A 332 11.83 -8.31 11.60
C CYS A 332 11.48 -9.12 10.34
N ASP A 333 12.49 -9.63 9.67
CA ASP A 333 12.35 -10.16 8.30
C ASP A 333 12.63 -11.67 8.29
N VAL A 334 11.76 -12.45 7.67
CA VAL A 334 11.87 -13.92 7.62
C VAL A 334 12.37 -14.34 6.24
N ASP A 335 13.43 -15.14 6.20
CA ASP A 335 14.00 -15.59 4.93
C ASP A 335 13.04 -16.51 4.14
N PRO A 336 13.22 -16.67 2.81
CA PRO A 336 12.31 -17.48 1.98
C PRO A 336 12.17 -18.95 2.42
N THR A 337 13.14 -19.51 3.15
CA THR A 337 13.05 -20.87 3.70
C THR A 337 12.30 -20.93 5.05
N GLY A 338 12.21 -19.78 5.71
CA GLY A 338 11.72 -19.58 7.07
C GLY A 338 12.61 -20.15 8.16
N GLN A 339 13.86 -20.47 7.85
CA GLN A 339 14.86 -20.91 8.80
C GLN A 339 15.37 -19.76 9.68
N TYR A 340 15.46 -18.55 9.13
CA TYR A 340 16.15 -17.43 9.73
C TYR A 340 15.22 -16.23 9.91
N ILE A 341 15.31 -15.61 11.09
CA ILE A 341 14.55 -14.42 11.47
C ILE A 341 15.54 -13.30 11.74
N ILE A 342 15.48 -12.25 10.93
CA ILE A 342 16.46 -11.17 10.86
C ILE A 342 15.95 -10.00 11.68
N GLY A 343 16.66 -9.70 12.78
CA GLY A 343 16.45 -8.50 13.59
C GLY A 343 17.40 -7.39 13.16
N SER A 344 16.84 -6.35 12.52
CA SER A 344 17.61 -5.17 12.12
C SER A 344 17.76 -4.22 13.30
N GLY A 345 18.98 -4.12 13.82
CA GLY A 345 19.24 -3.61 15.17
C GLY A 345 19.06 -2.11 15.41
N LYS A 346 18.71 -1.28 14.40
CA LYS A 346 18.52 0.18 14.46
C LYS A 346 19.60 0.96 15.22
N LEU A 347 19.57 0.97 16.55
CA LEU A 347 20.59 1.60 17.39
C LEU A 347 21.86 0.75 17.55
N SER A 348 21.73 -0.57 17.37
CA SER A 348 22.85 -1.47 17.14
C SER A 348 23.25 -1.43 15.66
N ALA A 349 24.54 -1.31 15.37
CA ALA A 349 25.07 -1.35 14.01
C ALA A 349 24.99 -2.77 13.39
N ASP A 350 24.91 -3.80 14.23
CA ASP A 350 24.90 -5.20 13.81
C ASP A 350 23.47 -5.68 13.50
N ILE A 351 23.38 -6.64 12.57
CA ILE A 351 22.13 -7.36 12.25
C ILE A 351 22.16 -8.70 12.97
N THR A 352 21.13 -8.98 13.77
CA THR A 352 21.01 -10.23 14.52
C THR A 352 20.22 -11.24 13.70
N VAL A 353 20.76 -12.44 13.51
CA VAL A 353 20.05 -13.52 12.81
C VAL A 353 19.71 -14.61 13.82
N HIS A 354 18.42 -14.81 14.08
CA HIS A 354 17.91 -15.94 14.87
C HIS A 354 17.65 -17.15 13.96
N SER A 355 17.74 -18.36 14.52
CA SER A 355 17.41 -19.61 13.81
C SER A 355 16.14 -20.23 14.39
N PHE A 356 15.20 -20.58 13.51
CA PHE A 356 13.95 -21.23 13.88
C PHE A 356 14.18 -22.60 14.54
N ASP A 357 15.09 -23.43 14.00
CA ASP A 357 15.43 -24.72 14.64
C ASP A 357 15.98 -24.54 16.05
N LYS A 358 16.86 -23.55 16.19
CA LYS A 358 17.49 -23.24 17.47
C LYS A 358 16.45 -22.72 18.46
N MET A 359 15.52 -21.89 17.99
CA MET A 359 14.36 -21.44 18.78
C MET A 359 13.53 -22.63 19.27
N ILE A 360 13.15 -23.56 18.39
CA ILE A 360 12.39 -24.76 18.77
C ILE A 360 13.18 -25.63 19.75
N ALA A 361 14.47 -25.88 19.50
CA ALA A 361 15.32 -26.66 20.41
C ALA A 361 15.49 -25.97 21.78
N ALA A 362 15.58 -24.64 21.82
CA ALA A 362 15.64 -23.86 23.05
C ALA A 362 14.32 -23.93 23.83
N ILE A 363 13.17 -23.93 23.14
CA ILE A 363 11.85 -24.11 23.74
C ILE A 363 11.72 -25.50 24.35
N GLU A 364 12.03 -26.56 23.60
CA GLU A 364 11.97 -27.95 24.05
C GLU A 364 12.94 -28.25 25.19
N GLY A 365 14.11 -27.62 25.17
CA GLY A 365 15.15 -27.75 26.19
C GLY A 365 15.00 -26.78 27.37
N GLU A 366 13.89 -26.04 27.45
CA GLU A 366 13.59 -25.03 28.48
C GLU A 366 14.75 -24.04 28.72
N LYS A 367 15.40 -23.60 27.64
CA LYS A 367 16.54 -22.69 27.67
C LYS A 367 16.09 -21.25 27.83
N PHE A 368 15.54 -20.93 28.98
CA PHE A 368 14.99 -19.60 29.29
C PHE A 368 15.97 -18.75 30.10
N ASP A 369 15.86 -17.43 29.93
CA ASP A 369 16.57 -16.39 30.69
C ASP A 369 15.56 -15.47 31.38
N GLY A 370 14.66 -16.09 32.14
CA GLY A 370 13.54 -15.42 32.82
C GLY A 370 12.29 -15.30 31.95
N GLU A 371 11.42 -14.37 32.34
CA GLU A 371 10.13 -14.12 31.70
C GLU A 371 9.77 -12.63 31.79
N ALA A 372 8.85 -12.21 30.93
CA ALA A 372 8.16 -10.94 31.05
C ALA A 372 6.66 -11.17 30.91
N TYR A 373 5.88 -10.76 31.91
CA TYR A 373 4.42 -10.89 31.92
C TYR A 373 3.91 -12.33 31.69
N GLY A 374 4.55 -13.36 32.26
CA GLY A 374 4.14 -14.75 32.05
C GLY A 374 4.67 -15.38 30.75
N ILE A 375 5.43 -14.64 29.94
CA ILE A 375 5.94 -15.09 28.64
C ILE A 375 7.45 -15.38 28.76
N PRO A 376 7.92 -16.60 28.46
CA PRO A 376 9.32 -16.96 28.56
C PRO A 376 10.21 -16.15 27.61
N ILE A 377 11.38 -15.75 28.12
CA ILE A 377 12.45 -15.13 27.34
C ILE A 377 13.47 -16.23 27.01
N LEU A 378 13.75 -16.45 25.72
CA LEU A 378 14.73 -17.45 25.30
C LEU A 378 16.16 -16.94 25.52
N LYS A 379 17.08 -17.83 25.90
CA LYS A 379 18.51 -17.48 25.99
C LYS A 379 19.04 -17.06 24.62
N PHE A 380 19.60 -15.86 24.54
CA PHE A 380 20.09 -15.26 23.29
C PHE A 380 21.03 -16.18 22.49
N ASP A 381 22.07 -16.73 23.14
CA ASP A 381 23.07 -17.57 22.47
C ASP A 381 22.50 -18.90 21.96
N GLU A 382 21.42 -19.38 22.60
CA GLU A 382 20.76 -20.63 22.22
C GLU A 382 19.92 -20.48 20.96
N VAL A 383 19.43 -19.26 20.65
CA VAL A 383 18.61 -18.97 19.47
C VAL A 383 19.37 -18.29 18.33
N LEU A 384 20.55 -17.73 18.61
CA LEU A 384 21.39 -17.01 17.66
C LEU A 384 21.94 -17.94 16.57
N ALA A 385 21.66 -17.64 15.30
CA ALA A 385 22.29 -18.27 14.15
C ALA A 385 23.63 -17.61 13.82
N GLY A 386 23.69 -16.27 13.87
CA GLY A 386 24.85 -15.48 13.54
C GLY A 386 24.60 -13.99 13.69
N ILE A 387 25.64 -13.20 13.48
CA ILE A 387 25.59 -11.73 13.49
C ILE A 387 26.27 -11.23 12.21
N VAL A 388 25.56 -10.44 11.42
CA VAL A 388 26.14 -9.80 10.23
C VAL A 388 26.82 -8.51 10.68
N LYS A 389 28.16 -8.51 10.65
CA LYS A 389 28.98 -7.34 10.97
C LYS A 389 29.20 -6.50 9.71
N SER A 390 28.25 -5.63 9.40
CA SER A 390 28.28 -4.86 8.16
C SER A 390 29.23 -3.66 8.19
N GLY A 391 29.46 -3.06 9.37
CA GLY A 391 30.13 -1.77 9.51
C GLY A 391 29.29 -0.56 9.06
N GLY A 392 28.05 -0.77 8.59
CA GLY A 392 27.08 0.29 8.33
C GLY A 392 26.40 0.77 9.61
N LEU A 393 25.72 1.92 9.57
CA LEU A 393 25.06 2.52 10.73
C LEU A 393 23.55 2.67 10.51
N GLY A 394 22.76 2.23 11.48
CA GLY A 394 21.30 2.31 11.45
C GLY A 394 20.61 1.26 10.58
N PRO A 395 20.85 -0.05 10.78
CA PRO A 395 20.17 -1.10 10.02
C PRO A 395 18.65 -1.05 10.27
N LEU A 396 17.84 -0.97 9.21
CA LEU A 396 16.39 -0.85 9.33
C LEU A 396 15.60 -2.04 8.76
N HIS A 397 15.80 -2.41 7.50
CA HIS A 397 14.95 -3.39 6.83
C HIS A 397 15.77 -4.33 5.93
N THR A 398 15.37 -5.60 5.83
CA THR A 398 16.04 -6.63 5.01
C THR A 398 15.07 -7.31 4.05
N GLU A 399 15.46 -7.39 2.77
CA GLU A 399 14.77 -8.18 1.73
C GLU A 399 15.69 -9.26 1.13
N PHE A 400 15.10 -10.27 0.48
CA PHE A 400 15.82 -11.45 -0.01
C PHE A 400 15.71 -11.63 -1.53
N ASP A 401 16.78 -12.11 -2.16
CA ASP A 401 16.76 -12.54 -3.57
C ASP A 401 16.53 -14.06 -3.71
N ASP A 402 16.42 -14.53 -4.95
CA ASP A 402 16.29 -15.94 -5.33
C ASP A 402 17.63 -16.70 -5.37
N LYS A 403 18.72 -16.08 -4.91
CA LYS A 403 20.09 -16.58 -4.99
C LYS A 403 20.72 -16.78 -3.60
N GLY A 404 19.93 -16.69 -2.54
CA GLY A 404 20.39 -16.88 -1.15
C GLY A 404 21.12 -15.68 -0.57
N ASN A 405 20.86 -14.47 -1.08
CA ASN A 405 21.38 -13.23 -0.52
C ASN A 405 20.27 -12.41 0.11
N ALA A 406 20.69 -11.60 1.08
CA ALA A 406 19.87 -10.62 1.77
C ALA A 406 20.45 -9.22 1.56
N TYR A 407 19.56 -8.24 1.57
CA TYR A 407 19.86 -6.84 1.27
C TYR A 407 19.31 -5.99 2.40
N THR A 408 20.19 -5.35 3.16
CA THR A 408 19.78 -4.57 4.35
C THR A 408 20.07 -3.09 4.15
N THR A 409 19.10 -2.25 4.50
CA THR A 409 19.23 -0.78 4.49
C THR A 409 19.90 -0.25 5.74
N PHE A 410 20.73 0.78 5.57
CA PHE A 410 21.39 1.48 6.67
C PHE A 410 21.10 2.98 6.57
N PHE A 411 20.27 3.48 7.49
CA PHE A 411 19.71 4.83 7.45
C PHE A 411 20.76 5.93 7.66
N ILE A 412 21.67 5.74 8.62
CA ILE A 412 22.65 6.76 9.00
C ILE A 412 23.80 6.80 8.01
N SER A 413 24.33 5.63 7.63
CA SER A 413 25.39 5.56 6.61
C SER A 413 24.87 5.72 5.19
N SER A 414 23.54 5.70 4.99
CA SER A 414 22.86 5.94 3.72
C SER A 414 23.33 4.97 2.64
N GLU A 415 23.09 3.68 2.84
CA GLU A 415 23.53 2.61 1.93
C GLU A 415 22.67 1.35 2.02
N VAL A 416 22.75 0.51 0.99
CA VAL A 416 22.27 -0.88 1.00
C VAL A 416 23.48 -1.80 1.06
N VAL A 417 23.43 -2.80 1.94
CA VAL A 417 24.48 -3.83 2.08
C VAL A 417 23.90 -5.18 1.66
N LYS A 418 24.55 -5.83 0.70
CA LYS A 418 24.24 -7.19 0.26
C LYS A 418 25.12 -8.18 1.02
N TRP A 419 24.52 -9.21 1.60
CA TRP A 419 25.20 -10.26 2.36
C TRP A 419 24.59 -11.63 2.08
N ASN A 420 25.36 -12.70 2.31
CA ASN A 420 24.93 -14.06 2.01
C ASN A 420 24.24 -14.72 3.21
N VAL A 421 23.06 -15.30 2.97
CA VAL A 421 22.30 -16.00 4.01
C VAL A 421 22.99 -17.32 4.35
N GLY A 422 23.24 -17.56 5.64
CA GLY A 422 23.91 -18.76 6.15
C GLY A 422 25.39 -18.52 6.47
N SER A 423 26.16 -17.85 5.59
CA SER A 423 27.54 -17.49 5.87
C SER A 423 27.69 -16.15 6.59
N TRP A 424 26.67 -15.28 6.49
CA TRP A 424 26.64 -13.92 7.08
C TRP A 424 27.69 -12.97 6.49
N GLU A 425 28.33 -13.36 5.39
CA GLU A 425 29.39 -12.58 4.76
C GLU A 425 28.81 -11.41 3.96
N VAL A 426 29.35 -10.22 4.17
CA VAL A 426 29.05 -9.05 3.34
C VAL A 426 29.77 -9.18 2.01
N ILE A 427 29.01 -9.21 0.92
CA ILE A 427 29.53 -9.46 -0.43
C ILE A 427 29.45 -8.23 -1.34
N ASP A 428 28.61 -7.24 -1.02
CA ASP A 428 28.59 -5.96 -1.72
C ASP A 428 27.95 -4.84 -0.89
N ARG A 429 28.18 -3.59 -1.29
CA ARG A 429 27.51 -2.41 -0.72
C ARG A 429 27.37 -1.30 -1.74
N LYS A 430 26.30 -0.52 -1.63
CA LYS A 430 26.08 0.67 -2.47
C LYS A 430 25.54 1.84 -1.67
N PRO A 431 26.06 3.06 -1.90
CA PRO A 431 25.46 4.26 -1.35
C PRO A 431 24.04 4.45 -1.91
N THR A 432 23.17 4.98 -1.07
CA THR A 432 21.82 5.48 -1.37
C THR A 432 21.75 6.97 -1.03
N TYR A 433 20.82 7.70 -1.63
CA TYR A 433 20.76 9.16 -1.56
C TYR A 433 19.33 9.66 -1.33
N TYR A 434 18.92 9.94 -0.09
CA TYR A 434 19.62 9.65 1.17
C TYR A 434 18.71 9.07 2.23
N SER A 435 19.33 8.49 3.26
CA SER A 435 18.65 8.00 4.46
C SER A 435 17.56 7.01 4.09
N VAL A 436 17.99 5.92 3.46
CA VAL A 436 17.11 4.83 3.06
C VAL A 436 16.39 4.25 4.28
N GLY A 437 15.07 4.14 4.17
CA GLY A 437 14.22 3.47 5.14
C GLY A 437 14.10 2.00 4.81
N HIS A 438 13.00 1.63 4.16
CA HIS A 438 12.77 0.28 3.66
C HIS A 438 13.31 0.12 2.23
N LEU A 439 13.51 -1.13 1.83
CA LEU A 439 13.69 -1.55 0.45
C LEU A 439 12.61 -2.55 0.04
N MET A 440 12.51 -2.84 -1.26
CA MET A 440 11.68 -3.90 -1.82
C MET A 440 12.46 -4.66 -2.91
N ILE A 441 12.39 -5.98 -2.87
CA ILE A 441 12.64 -6.85 -4.03
C ILE A 441 11.27 -7.40 -4.42
N PRO A 442 10.87 -7.44 -5.71
CA PRO A 442 9.57 -8.00 -6.07
C PRO A 442 9.46 -9.44 -5.54
N GLY A 443 8.43 -9.72 -4.73
CA GLY A 443 8.28 -10.99 -4.01
C GLY A 443 9.35 -11.33 -2.97
N GLY A 444 10.17 -10.38 -2.53
CA GLY A 444 11.26 -10.59 -1.57
C GLY A 444 10.79 -11.11 -0.20
N ASN A 445 9.58 -10.71 0.18
CA ASN A 445 8.85 -11.21 1.34
C ASN A 445 7.95 -12.44 0.99
N SER A 446 8.40 -13.28 0.07
CA SER A 446 7.73 -14.55 -0.27
C SER A 446 8.74 -15.70 -0.27
N ARG A 447 8.28 -16.92 -0.53
CA ARG A 447 9.15 -18.09 -0.70
C ARG A 447 9.85 -18.11 -2.06
N LYS A 448 9.41 -17.30 -3.02
CA LYS A 448 10.00 -17.17 -4.36
C LYS A 448 10.15 -15.72 -4.78
N PRO A 449 11.17 -15.01 -4.29
CA PRO A 449 11.53 -13.69 -4.77
C PRO A 449 11.85 -13.65 -6.27
N PHE A 450 11.68 -12.49 -6.88
CA PHE A 450 12.10 -12.21 -8.26
C PHE A 450 13.35 -11.32 -8.24
N GLY A 451 14.52 -11.94 -8.01
CA GLY A 451 15.81 -11.27 -7.73
C GLY A 451 16.47 -10.57 -8.93
N LYS A 452 15.75 -9.65 -9.58
CA LYS A 452 16.24 -8.80 -10.67
C LYS A 452 16.51 -7.37 -10.22
N TYR A 453 15.65 -6.80 -9.39
CA TYR A 453 15.75 -5.42 -8.91
C TYR A 453 15.63 -5.32 -7.39
N VAL A 454 16.38 -4.40 -6.81
CA VAL A 454 16.14 -3.85 -5.46
C VAL A 454 15.71 -2.40 -5.61
N VAL A 455 14.60 -2.04 -4.99
CA VAL A 455 14.12 -0.65 -4.90
C VAL A 455 14.34 -0.15 -3.48
N ALA A 456 15.25 0.82 -3.31
CA ALA A 456 15.54 1.47 -2.04
C ALA A 456 14.69 2.75 -1.90
N MET A 457 13.90 2.88 -0.83
CA MET A 457 13.03 4.03 -0.59
C MET A 457 13.70 5.02 0.38
N ASN A 458 14.09 6.17 -0.14
CA ASN A 458 14.85 7.19 0.59
C ASN A 458 13.94 8.22 1.25
N LYS A 459 14.32 8.63 2.47
CA LYS A 459 13.54 9.58 3.29
C LYS A 459 13.98 11.03 3.12
N ILE A 460 15.08 11.28 2.41
CA ILE A 460 15.63 12.61 2.23
C ILE A 460 16.09 12.80 0.78
N THR A 461 15.40 13.66 0.04
CA THR A 461 15.65 13.88 -1.40
C THR A 461 16.71 14.95 -1.68
N LYS A 462 16.74 16.06 -0.94
CA LYS A 462 17.75 17.15 -1.10
C LYS A 462 18.01 17.53 -2.58
N ASP A 463 19.21 17.24 -3.07
CA ASP A 463 19.79 17.66 -4.34
C ASP A 463 19.56 16.63 -5.48
N ARG A 464 18.77 15.57 -5.24
CA ARG A 464 18.49 14.56 -6.26
C ARG A 464 17.63 15.08 -7.41
N TYR A 465 16.74 16.05 -7.14
CA TYR A 465 15.85 16.63 -8.14
C TYR A 465 15.90 18.15 -8.14
N LEU A 466 15.31 18.77 -9.17
CA LEU A 466 15.11 20.21 -9.19
C LEU A 466 14.26 20.62 -7.98
N PRO A 467 14.65 21.69 -7.26
CA PRO A 467 13.95 22.12 -6.06
C PRO A 467 12.52 22.58 -6.41
N THR A 468 11.54 22.10 -5.66
CA THR A 468 10.11 22.45 -5.81
C THR A 468 9.56 23.28 -4.65
N GLY A 469 10.40 23.62 -3.67
CA GLY A 469 10.04 24.42 -2.51
C GLY A 469 10.69 23.87 -1.23
N PRO A 470 10.18 24.26 -0.05
CA PRO A 470 10.60 23.69 1.23
C PRO A 470 10.26 22.19 1.38
N GLU A 471 9.27 21.73 0.63
CA GLU A 471 8.86 20.34 0.52
C GLU A 471 9.33 19.78 -0.82
N MET A 472 9.76 18.52 -0.81
CA MET A 472 10.20 17.78 -1.97
C MET A 472 9.53 16.41 -1.92
N GLU A 473 9.18 15.87 -3.08
CA GLU A 473 8.82 14.46 -3.14
C GLU A 473 10.01 13.58 -2.72
N HIS A 474 9.69 12.43 -2.14
CA HIS A 474 10.67 11.42 -1.75
C HIS A 474 11.29 10.76 -2.99
N SER A 475 12.37 10.00 -2.82
CA SER A 475 13.02 9.31 -3.94
C SER A 475 13.09 7.81 -3.72
N ALA A 476 12.82 7.05 -4.78
CA ALA A 476 13.18 5.64 -4.85
C ALA A 476 14.40 5.48 -5.78
N GLN A 477 15.27 4.54 -5.43
CA GLN A 477 16.42 4.17 -6.25
C GLN A 477 16.35 2.70 -6.60
N ILE A 478 16.53 2.39 -7.88
CA ILE A 478 16.52 1.02 -8.38
C ILE A 478 17.94 0.55 -8.66
N TYR A 479 18.27 -0.63 -8.12
CA TYR A 479 19.51 -1.33 -8.35
C TYR A 479 19.23 -2.61 -9.14
N ASP A 480 19.96 -2.84 -10.24
CA ASP A 480 20.02 -4.14 -10.90
C ASP A 480 20.82 -5.10 -10.02
N ILE A 481 20.22 -6.25 -9.72
CA ILE A 481 20.81 -7.32 -8.91
C ILE A 481 20.83 -8.66 -9.64
N SER A 482 20.64 -8.63 -10.96
CA SER A 482 20.68 -9.82 -11.82
C SER A 482 22.10 -10.43 -11.85
N GLY A 483 23.14 -9.60 -11.78
CA GLY A 483 24.55 -9.99 -11.66
C GLY A 483 25.07 -10.20 -10.22
N GLU A 484 26.40 -10.38 -10.11
CA GLU A 484 27.07 -10.60 -8.81
C GLU A 484 27.02 -9.38 -7.88
N LYS A 485 27.23 -8.19 -8.46
CA LYS A 485 27.27 -6.90 -7.76
C LYS A 485 26.00 -6.11 -8.04
N MET A 486 25.59 -5.30 -7.07
CA MET A 486 24.52 -4.33 -7.26
C MET A 486 24.99 -3.26 -8.25
N GLU A 487 24.08 -2.75 -9.06
CA GLU A 487 24.34 -1.60 -9.94
C GLU A 487 23.20 -0.60 -9.83
N LEU A 488 23.47 0.63 -9.39
CA LEU A 488 22.46 1.69 -9.37
C LEU A 488 22.16 2.07 -10.82
N ILE A 489 20.94 1.84 -11.29
CA ILE A 489 20.57 2.09 -12.69
C ILE A 489 19.70 3.34 -12.85
N TYR A 490 18.91 3.72 -11.84
CA TYR A 490 18.01 4.87 -11.92
C TYR A 490 17.50 5.34 -10.54
N ASP A 491 17.03 6.58 -10.48
CA ASP A 491 16.28 7.14 -9.35
C ASP A 491 15.04 7.89 -9.87
N PHE A 492 13.91 7.76 -9.16
CA PHE A 492 12.63 8.38 -9.56
C PHE A 492 11.85 8.91 -8.34
N PRO A 493 11.09 10.01 -8.49
CA PRO A 493 10.35 10.60 -7.40
C PRO A 493 9.16 9.71 -6.99
N THR A 494 8.85 9.71 -5.70
CA THR A 494 7.74 8.97 -5.11
C THR A 494 6.85 9.87 -4.27
N HIS A 495 5.54 9.65 -4.33
CA HIS A 495 4.56 10.50 -3.67
C HIS A 495 4.29 10.09 -2.21
N GLY A 496 4.17 11.08 -1.32
CA GLY A 496 3.55 10.90 0.00
C GLY A 496 4.39 10.16 1.07
N GLU A 497 5.70 10.06 0.87
CA GLU A 497 6.62 9.26 1.72
C GLU A 497 6.24 7.77 1.81
N PRO A 498 6.50 6.98 0.76
CA PRO A 498 6.27 5.53 0.83
C PRO A 498 7.05 4.90 1.99
N HIS A 499 6.34 4.30 2.93
CA HIS A 499 6.95 3.63 4.08
C HIS A 499 7.52 2.27 3.65
N TYR A 500 6.76 1.48 2.91
CA TYR A 500 7.11 0.15 2.39
C TYR A 500 6.57 -0.03 0.96
N ALA A 501 6.99 -1.08 0.26
CA ALA A 501 6.50 -1.42 -1.06
C ALA A 501 6.42 -2.94 -1.27
N ALA A 502 5.50 -3.38 -2.11
CA ALA A 502 5.41 -4.74 -2.61
C ALA A 502 5.49 -4.73 -4.14
N GLY A 503 5.99 -5.80 -4.75
CA GLY A 503 6.09 -5.87 -6.21
C GLY A 503 5.93 -7.28 -6.75
N CYS A 504 5.45 -7.39 -7.97
CA CYS A 504 5.28 -8.66 -8.68
C CYS A 504 5.43 -8.49 -10.20
N PRO A 505 5.74 -9.58 -10.94
CA PRO A 505 5.78 -9.54 -12.40
C PRO A 505 4.46 -9.06 -13.00
N ALA A 506 4.55 -8.28 -14.08
CA ALA A 506 3.38 -7.76 -14.78
C ALA A 506 2.49 -8.88 -15.35
N GLU A 507 3.09 -10.00 -15.77
CA GLU A 507 2.38 -11.18 -16.28
C GLU A 507 1.42 -11.82 -15.25
N LEU A 508 1.62 -11.58 -13.95
CA LEU A 508 0.74 -12.10 -12.90
C LEU A 508 -0.61 -11.36 -12.87
N LEU A 509 -0.62 -10.07 -13.22
CA LEU A 509 -1.75 -9.17 -13.04
C LEU A 509 -2.36 -8.68 -14.36
N ALA A 510 -1.52 -8.27 -15.32
CA ALA A 510 -1.98 -7.61 -16.55
C ALA A 510 -3.04 -8.44 -17.33
N PRO A 511 -2.94 -9.78 -17.45
CA PRO A 511 -3.97 -10.58 -18.10
C PRO A 511 -5.31 -10.64 -17.34
N LYS A 512 -5.31 -10.37 -16.03
CA LYS A 512 -6.47 -10.43 -15.15
C LYS A 512 -7.14 -9.05 -14.94
N SER A 513 -6.53 -7.99 -15.45
CA SER A 513 -7.02 -6.63 -15.25
C SER A 513 -8.39 -6.44 -15.91
N LYS A 514 -9.37 -6.01 -15.11
CA LYS A 514 -10.72 -5.71 -15.56
C LYS A 514 -10.71 -4.38 -16.31
N LYS A 515 -11.23 -4.42 -17.53
CA LYS A 515 -11.26 -3.25 -18.43
C LYS A 515 -12.60 -2.52 -18.38
N ILE A 516 -13.70 -3.27 -18.37
CA ILE A 516 -15.06 -2.73 -18.47
C ILE A 516 -15.94 -3.47 -17.45
N TYR A 517 -16.85 -2.74 -16.80
CA TYR A 517 -17.94 -3.35 -16.04
C TYR A 517 -19.07 -3.67 -17.00
N ARG A 518 -19.62 -4.88 -16.91
CA ARG A 518 -20.69 -5.31 -17.80
C ARG A 518 -21.98 -4.62 -17.40
N LEU A 519 -22.56 -3.85 -18.32
CA LEU A 519 -23.79 -3.11 -18.06
C LEU A 519 -24.97 -4.04 -17.73
N ASP A 520 -25.02 -5.24 -18.31
CA ASP A 520 -26.04 -6.26 -18.01
C ASP A 520 -25.87 -6.93 -16.64
N GLU A 521 -24.71 -6.75 -15.99
CA GLU A 521 -24.43 -7.24 -14.64
C GLU A 521 -24.58 -6.13 -13.58
N ASN A 522 -24.83 -4.88 -13.98
CA ASN A 522 -25.00 -3.75 -13.08
C ASN A 522 -26.34 -3.86 -12.34
N LYS A 523 -26.25 -4.04 -11.01
CA LYS A 523 -27.38 -4.19 -10.07
C LYS A 523 -27.56 -2.96 -9.17
N HIS A 524 -26.93 -1.83 -9.51
CA HIS A 524 -27.09 -0.60 -8.75
C HIS A 524 -28.57 -0.17 -8.73
N GLU A 525 -29.10 0.18 -7.55
CA GLU A 525 -30.53 0.50 -7.35
C GLU A 525 -31.04 1.58 -8.32
N TYR A 526 -30.19 2.57 -8.59
CA TYR A 526 -30.51 3.71 -9.45
C TYR A 526 -29.94 3.61 -10.88
N ALA A 527 -29.53 2.42 -11.32
CA ALA A 527 -28.97 2.24 -12.66
C ALA A 527 -29.97 2.65 -13.76
N THR A 528 -29.47 3.35 -14.76
CA THR A 528 -30.17 3.65 -16.01
C THR A 528 -29.58 2.72 -17.06
N LEU A 529 -30.17 1.54 -17.29
CA LEU A 529 -29.56 0.49 -18.13
C LEU A 529 -29.77 0.74 -19.62
N THR A 530 -30.83 1.47 -19.98
CA THR A 530 -31.11 1.92 -21.34
C THR A 530 -31.41 3.42 -21.35
N PRO A 531 -31.15 4.16 -22.45
CA PRO A 531 -31.52 5.57 -22.53
C PRO A 531 -33.01 5.85 -22.29
N ALA A 532 -33.89 4.88 -22.55
CA ALA A 532 -35.32 4.99 -22.30
C ALA A 532 -35.69 4.99 -20.80
N ASP A 533 -34.77 4.55 -19.93
CA ASP A 533 -34.98 4.53 -18.48
C ASP A 533 -34.65 5.90 -17.83
N ALA A 534 -34.06 6.82 -18.60
CA ALA A 534 -33.67 8.15 -18.14
C ALA A 534 -34.89 9.01 -17.81
N ARG A 535 -34.91 9.60 -16.61
CA ARG A 535 -36.08 10.31 -16.07
C ARG A 535 -35.72 11.20 -14.87
N VAL A 536 -36.64 12.09 -14.49
CA VAL A 536 -36.52 12.89 -13.27
C VAL A 536 -37.76 12.68 -12.39
N GLU A 537 -37.53 12.33 -11.13
CA GLU A 537 -38.58 12.04 -10.16
C GLU A 537 -38.43 12.93 -8.91
N ARG A 538 -39.54 13.32 -8.29
CA ARG A 538 -39.55 14.09 -7.05
C ARG A 538 -40.24 13.33 -5.94
N ASN A 539 -39.55 13.18 -4.81
CA ASN A 539 -40.09 12.69 -3.55
C ASN A 539 -39.94 13.77 -2.46
N GLY A 540 -40.99 14.59 -2.30
CA GLY A 540 -40.93 15.75 -1.40
C GLY A 540 -39.86 16.76 -1.84
N LYS A 541 -38.80 16.90 -1.02
CA LYS A 541 -37.64 17.77 -1.30
C LYS A 541 -36.50 17.04 -2.00
N GLU A 542 -36.56 15.72 -2.10
CA GLU A 542 -35.58 14.93 -2.84
C GLU A 542 -35.99 14.89 -4.31
N VAL A 543 -35.03 15.14 -5.19
CA VAL A 543 -35.22 15.02 -6.63
C VAL A 543 -34.17 14.07 -7.18
N HIS A 544 -34.60 12.99 -7.81
CA HIS A 544 -33.74 11.96 -8.37
C HIS A 544 -33.71 12.11 -9.89
N ILE A 545 -32.52 12.30 -10.43
CA ILE A 545 -32.25 12.40 -11.86
C ILE A 545 -31.53 11.12 -12.26
N TYR A 546 -32.21 10.26 -13.01
CA TYR A 546 -31.68 9.04 -13.57
C TYR A 546 -31.11 9.35 -14.94
N MET A 547 -29.79 9.27 -15.07
CA MET A 547 -29.03 9.78 -16.20
C MET A 547 -28.15 8.69 -16.82
N SER A 548 -28.15 8.61 -18.14
CA SER A 548 -27.17 7.83 -18.89
C SER A 548 -26.13 8.73 -19.56
N THR A 549 -24.91 8.22 -19.72
CA THR A 549 -23.84 8.86 -20.49
C THR A 549 -23.33 7.93 -21.58
N ILE A 550 -23.21 8.48 -22.79
CA ILE A 550 -22.49 7.88 -23.92
C ILE A 550 -21.96 9.02 -24.77
N ARG A 551 -20.75 8.88 -25.32
CA ARG A 551 -20.10 9.98 -26.06
C ARG A 551 -21.02 10.51 -27.16
N SER A 552 -21.37 11.80 -27.19
CA SER A 552 -20.90 12.93 -26.36
C SER A 552 -22.05 13.64 -25.64
N HIS A 553 -22.95 12.87 -25.00
CA HIS A 553 -24.21 13.38 -24.49
C HIS A 553 -24.56 12.84 -23.10
N PHE A 554 -25.13 13.72 -22.28
CA PHE A 554 -25.93 13.34 -21.11
C PHE A 554 -27.37 13.11 -21.54
N THR A 555 -28.08 12.19 -20.90
CA THR A 555 -29.52 12.00 -21.10
C THR A 555 -30.16 11.74 -19.75
N PRO A 556 -30.97 12.67 -19.19
CA PRO A 556 -31.34 13.97 -19.76
C PRO A 556 -30.22 15.03 -19.67
N ASP A 557 -30.32 16.11 -20.45
CA ASP A 557 -29.36 17.22 -20.47
C ASP A 557 -29.96 18.59 -20.06
N ASN A 558 -31.26 18.85 -20.26
CA ASN A 558 -31.92 20.05 -19.75
C ASN A 558 -33.01 19.66 -18.76
N ILE A 559 -32.95 20.18 -17.54
CA ILE A 559 -33.82 19.82 -16.42
C ILE A 559 -34.47 21.08 -15.84
N GLU A 560 -35.80 21.09 -15.83
CA GLU A 560 -36.63 22.17 -15.29
C GLU A 560 -37.36 21.70 -14.02
N GLY A 561 -37.86 22.65 -13.23
CA GLY A 561 -38.70 22.36 -12.06
C GLY A 561 -37.95 22.00 -10.77
N ILE A 562 -36.62 22.16 -10.74
CA ILE A 562 -35.83 22.14 -9.49
C ILE A 562 -36.09 23.42 -8.70
N LYS A 563 -36.05 23.36 -7.37
CA LYS A 563 -36.37 24.46 -6.47
C LYS A 563 -35.27 24.69 -5.44
N VAL A 564 -35.12 25.93 -4.98
CA VAL A 564 -34.26 26.25 -3.84
C VAL A 564 -34.70 25.43 -2.62
N GLY A 565 -33.74 24.72 -2.01
CA GLY A 565 -33.99 23.85 -0.86
C GLY A 565 -34.32 22.40 -1.21
N ASP A 566 -34.33 22.04 -2.49
CA ASP A 566 -34.27 20.64 -2.91
C ASP A 566 -32.91 20.02 -2.58
N LYS A 567 -32.90 18.70 -2.43
CA LYS A 567 -31.71 17.85 -2.44
C LYS A 567 -31.75 17.02 -3.72
N VAL A 568 -30.85 17.32 -4.64
CA VAL A 568 -30.86 16.75 -5.99
C VAL A 568 -29.80 15.65 -6.08
N TYR A 569 -30.21 14.47 -6.52
CA TYR A 569 -29.38 13.30 -6.73
C TYR A 569 -29.25 13.06 -8.23
N PHE A 570 -28.03 13.09 -8.76
CA PHE A 570 -27.71 12.70 -10.13
C PHE A 570 -27.17 11.29 -10.11
N HIS A 571 -27.98 10.31 -10.51
CA HIS A 571 -27.58 8.91 -10.65
C HIS A 571 -27.14 8.68 -12.10
N ILE A 572 -25.85 8.50 -12.31
CA ILE A 572 -25.24 8.54 -13.64
C ILE A 572 -24.70 7.16 -13.99
N THR A 573 -25.16 6.60 -15.11
CA THR A 573 -24.72 5.29 -15.62
C THR A 573 -23.95 5.45 -16.93
N ASN A 574 -22.72 4.95 -16.98
CA ASN A 574 -21.87 5.01 -18.17
C ASN A 574 -22.15 3.84 -19.11
N HIS A 575 -22.58 4.14 -20.34
CA HIS A 575 -22.97 3.14 -21.37
C HIS A 575 -21.84 2.79 -22.34
N GLU A 576 -20.65 3.38 -22.22
CA GLU A 576 -19.50 3.06 -23.07
C GLU A 576 -19.21 1.55 -23.07
N GLN A 577 -18.87 1.04 -24.26
CA GLN A 577 -18.48 -0.36 -24.49
C GLN A 577 -17.00 -0.48 -24.86
N ASP A 578 -16.24 0.60 -24.68
CA ASP A 578 -14.81 0.67 -24.95
C ASP A 578 -14.03 0.88 -23.64
N PHE A 579 -12.83 0.34 -23.59
CA PHE A 579 -11.95 0.47 -22.43
C PHE A 579 -11.37 1.88 -22.35
N ASP A 580 -11.11 2.36 -21.13
CA ASP A 580 -10.45 3.66 -20.89
C ASP A 580 -11.27 4.86 -21.40
N VAL A 581 -12.59 4.77 -21.25
CA VAL A 581 -13.54 5.85 -21.59
C VAL A 581 -14.45 6.16 -20.40
N PRO A 582 -13.90 6.75 -19.32
CA PRO A 582 -14.73 7.24 -18.24
C PRO A 582 -15.57 8.44 -18.68
N HIS A 583 -16.61 8.74 -17.90
CA HIS A 583 -17.34 10.01 -17.99
C HIS A 583 -17.28 10.71 -16.64
N GLY A 584 -17.03 12.01 -16.67
CA GLY A 584 -17.05 12.85 -15.50
C GLY A 584 -18.38 13.56 -15.30
N PHE A 585 -18.63 14.08 -14.09
CA PHE A 585 -19.77 14.96 -13.84
C PHE A 585 -19.48 16.00 -12.76
N SER A 586 -19.74 17.26 -13.08
CA SER A 586 -19.74 18.37 -12.13
C SER A 586 -20.78 19.42 -12.51
N ILE A 587 -21.40 20.05 -11.50
CA ILE A 587 -22.30 21.20 -11.66
C ILE A 587 -21.67 22.45 -11.03
N ILE A 588 -21.83 23.61 -11.68
CA ILE A 588 -21.16 24.85 -11.25
C ILE A 588 -21.44 25.18 -9.77
N GLY A 589 -20.35 25.38 -9.01
CA GLY A 589 -20.43 25.75 -7.60
C GLY A 589 -20.95 24.64 -6.69
N GLN A 590 -20.96 23.38 -7.14
CA GLN A 590 -21.19 22.24 -6.28
C GLN A 590 -20.13 22.20 -5.17
N ASN A 591 -20.56 22.16 -3.91
CA ASN A 591 -19.67 22.20 -2.75
C ASN A 591 -19.19 20.79 -2.36
N THR A 592 -18.75 20.02 -3.36
CA THR A 592 -18.12 18.69 -3.27
C THR A 592 -17.23 18.49 -4.50
N SER A 593 -16.52 17.36 -4.58
CA SER A 593 -15.75 17.00 -5.77
C SER A 593 -16.63 16.53 -6.94
N GLU A 594 -16.03 16.47 -8.12
CA GLU A 594 -16.61 15.75 -9.26
C GLU A 594 -16.76 14.25 -8.96
N ILE A 595 -17.44 13.53 -9.85
CA ILE A 595 -17.39 12.07 -9.88
C ILE A 595 -16.95 11.59 -11.25
N LEU A 596 -16.10 10.56 -11.26
CA LEU A 596 -15.66 9.87 -12.47
C LEU A 596 -16.33 8.48 -12.52
N VAL A 597 -17.06 8.20 -13.60
CA VAL A 597 -17.88 7.00 -13.79
C VAL A 597 -17.27 6.13 -14.89
N MET A 598 -16.73 4.96 -14.52
CA MET A 598 -16.09 4.04 -15.47
C MET A 598 -17.13 3.36 -16.38
N PRO A 599 -16.74 2.85 -17.56
CA PRO A 599 -17.63 2.08 -18.44
C PRO A 599 -18.41 0.98 -17.70
N GLY A 600 -19.74 1.05 -17.76
CA GLY A 600 -20.67 0.13 -17.09
C GLY A 600 -21.01 0.45 -15.63
N GLN A 601 -20.32 1.40 -14.99
CA GLN A 601 -20.61 1.81 -13.61
C GLN A 601 -21.81 2.74 -13.51
N THR A 602 -22.42 2.74 -12.33
CA THR A 602 -23.35 3.78 -11.89
C THR A 602 -22.80 4.46 -10.64
N LYS A 603 -22.84 5.79 -10.58
CA LYS A 603 -22.48 6.58 -9.39
C LYS A 603 -23.43 7.75 -9.18
N THR A 604 -23.50 8.24 -7.94
CA THR A 604 -24.39 9.32 -7.55
C THR A 604 -23.64 10.57 -7.09
N SER A 605 -23.99 11.71 -7.68
CA SER A 605 -23.57 13.04 -7.23
C SER A 605 -24.73 13.78 -6.58
N VAL A 606 -24.50 14.36 -5.39
CA VAL A 606 -25.54 15.09 -4.63
C VAL A 606 -25.29 16.59 -4.66
N TRP A 607 -26.32 17.35 -4.98
CA TRP A 607 -26.29 18.80 -5.06
C TRP A 607 -27.49 19.43 -4.36
N GLU A 608 -27.24 20.46 -3.55
CA GLU A 608 -28.29 21.22 -2.87
C GLU A 608 -28.28 22.68 -3.36
N PRO A 609 -29.13 23.05 -4.34
CA PRO A 609 -29.18 24.40 -4.87
C PRO A 609 -29.60 25.42 -3.80
N LYS A 610 -28.74 26.42 -3.58
CA LYS A 610 -28.97 27.48 -2.59
C LYS A 610 -29.54 28.77 -3.19
N LYS A 611 -29.56 28.90 -4.51
CA LYS A 611 -29.97 30.12 -5.22
C LYS A 611 -30.76 29.77 -6.48
N GLU A 612 -31.70 30.64 -6.81
CA GLU A 612 -32.43 30.61 -8.08
C GLU A 612 -31.47 30.88 -9.25
N GLY A 613 -31.78 30.34 -10.42
CA GLY A 613 -31.00 30.57 -11.64
C GLY A 613 -30.95 29.36 -12.56
N VAL A 614 -30.11 29.45 -13.58
CA VAL A 614 -29.80 28.36 -14.51
C VAL A 614 -28.36 27.93 -14.24
N TRP A 615 -28.18 26.65 -13.93
CA TRP A 615 -26.94 26.08 -13.41
C TRP A 615 -26.41 25.03 -14.37
N PRO A 616 -25.36 25.31 -15.15
CA PRO A 616 -24.76 24.33 -16.05
C PRO A 616 -24.03 23.21 -15.29
N PHE A 617 -24.11 22.01 -15.84
CA PHE A 617 -23.26 20.86 -15.52
C PHE A 617 -22.57 20.35 -16.79
N TYR A 618 -21.46 19.65 -16.64
CA TYR A 618 -20.65 19.19 -17.77
C TYR A 618 -19.86 17.93 -17.44
N CYS A 619 -19.37 17.25 -18.49
CA CYS A 619 -18.43 16.15 -18.37
C CYS A 619 -17.03 16.70 -18.08
N THR A 620 -16.49 16.38 -16.91
CA THR A 620 -15.14 16.79 -16.49
C THR A 620 -14.04 16.06 -17.24
N ASP A 621 -14.33 14.85 -17.75
CA ASP A 621 -13.38 14.03 -18.50
C ASP A 621 -13.32 14.41 -19.99
N PHE A 622 -12.15 14.25 -20.61
CA PHE A 622 -12.00 14.40 -22.06
C PHE A 622 -12.40 13.09 -22.75
N CYS A 623 -13.69 12.78 -22.70
CA CYS A 623 -14.19 11.50 -23.19
C CYS A 623 -14.19 11.42 -24.74
N SER A 624 -14.40 12.54 -25.44
CA SER A 624 -14.51 12.60 -26.91
C SER A 624 -14.02 13.92 -27.51
N ALA A 625 -13.92 13.98 -28.84
CA ALA A 625 -13.64 15.23 -29.55
C ALA A 625 -14.71 16.33 -29.31
N LEU A 626 -15.91 15.95 -28.86
CA LEU A 626 -17.02 16.84 -28.53
C LEU A 626 -17.28 16.87 -27.00
N HIS A 627 -16.24 16.65 -26.18
CA HIS A 627 -16.41 16.67 -24.73
C HIS A 627 -16.87 18.03 -24.20
N GLN A 628 -16.57 19.12 -24.91
CA GLN A 628 -17.03 20.47 -24.53
C GLN A 628 -18.54 20.66 -24.74
N GLU A 629 -19.10 19.98 -25.74
CA GLU A 629 -20.53 19.97 -26.03
C GLU A 629 -21.30 19.02 -25.11
N MET A 630 -20.62 18.12 -24.39
CA MET A 630 -21.21 17.23 -23.39
C MET A 630 -21.49 17.99 -22.09
N GLN A 631 -22.57 18.76 -22.12
CA GLN A 631 -23.04 19.60 -21.02
C GLN A 631 -24.56 19.66 -20.98
N GLY A 632 -25.08 20.21 -19.89
CA GLY A 632 -26.51 20.40 -19.70
C GLY A 632 -26.82 21.51 -18.70
N TYR A 633 -28.09 21.78 -18.49
CA TYR A 633 -28.56 22.86 -17.63
C TYR A 633 -29.63 22.39 -16.65
N VAL A 634 -29.57 22.92 -15.43
CA VAL A 634 -30.64 22.79 -14.44
C VAL A 634 -31.21 24.16 -14.11
N ARG A 635 -32.51 24.35 -14.28
CA ARG A 635 -33.19 25.56 -13.81
C ARG A 635 -33.70 25.38 -12.39
N VAL A 636 -33.17 26.20 -11.49
CA VAL A 636 -33.60 26.31 -10.09
C VAL A 636 -34.54 27.50 -9.93
N SER A 637 -35.76 27.21 -9.47
CA SER A 637 -36.81 28.17 -9.19
C SER A 637 -36.94 28.48 -7.69
N PRO A 638 -37.67 29.55 -7.29
CA PRO A 638 -37.98 29.78 -5.88
C PRO A 638 -38.67 28.56 -5.24
N ALA A 639 -38.53 28.39 -3.92
CA ALA A 639 -39.17 27.30 -3.18
C ALA A 639 -40.70 27.24 -3.34
N SER A 640 -41.34 28.38 -3.59
CA SER A 640 -42.79 28.52 -3.82
C SER A 640 -43.23 28.30 -5.28
N SER A 641 -42.30 28.00 -6.19
CA SER A 641 -42.59 27.82 -7.61
C SER A 641 -43.56 26.65 -7.86
N ASN A 642 -44.45 26.82 -8.83
CA ASN A 642 -45.37 25.80 -9.33
C ASN A 642 -44.92 25.18 -10.67
N ILE A 643 -43.70 25.49 -11.13
CA ILE A 643 -43.13 24.85 -12.33
C ILE A 643 -43.00 23.35 -12.05
N GLU A 644 -43.59 22.55 -12.94
CA GLU A 644 -43.52 21.09 -12.91
C GLU A 644 -42.15 20.59 -13.39
N LEU A 645 -41.78 19.38 -13.00
CA LEU A 645 -40.58 18.74 -13.54
C LEU A 645 -40.78 18.49 -15.04
N SER A 646 -39.79 18.90 -15.84
CA SER A 646 -39.69 18.51 -17.25
C SER A 646 -38.22 18.39 -17.65
N TRP A 647 -37.93 17.50 -18.59
CA TRP A 647 -36.56 17.26 -19.05
C TRP A 647 -36.51 16.84 -20.52
N THR A 648 -35.35 17.01 -21.15
CA THR A 648 -35.10 16.65 -22.55
C THR A 648 -34.38 15.31 -22.67
N LEU A 649 -34.78 14.50 -23.65
CA LEU A 649 -34.15 13.21 -23.98
C LEU A 649 -33.58 13.18 -25.41
N GLY A 650 -33.31 14.36 -25.99
CA GLY A 650 -32.74 14.48 -27.34
C GLY A 650 -33.75 14.71 -28.49
N GLU A 651 -34.98 15.15 -28.20
CA GLU A 651 -35.99 15.58 -29.20
C GLU A 651 -35.99 17.09 -29.47
#